data_AF-E4XMI9-F1
#
_entry.id   AF-E4XMI9-F1
#
_cell.length_a   1.000
_cell.length_b   1.000
_cell.length_c   1.000
_cell.angle_alpha   90.00
_cell.angle_beta   90.00
_cell.angle_gamma   90.00
#
_symmetry.space_group_name_H-M   'P 1'
#
loop_
_entity.id
_entity.type
_entity.pdbx_description
1 polymer ?
#
loop_
_entity_poly.entity_id
_entity_poly.type
_entity_poly.pdbx_seq_one_letter_code
_entity_poly.pdbx_strand_id
1 'polypeptide(L)'
;MASADSVCYTLINPSSEAELATEQQLKAEIEDVKGTDKSKAAALKKLIIQTLNGDKFSPTMAIHVIKYLLPSQDHYIKKLLLIYWEIAPKVDEEGKLRHEMILVCDAYRRDLMHPNEFIRGSTLRFLCKLKQPELLEPLMEPIRSCLEHRHSYVRRNAVLAIKIIYDNFPHLISDAPEVMSEYLASEKDASCKRNAFMMLIQCDRNRALAYLETCIDQVHSFNDILQLVIVELVYKVCRSEASQRGRFIRCVYNLLQSSSNAVRYEAAWTLTTMSSAPTAIKAAAACYVELIIKESDNNVKIIVLDRLTELKEQHERVLQDMVMDILRALSSPDLDVREKTLNLTLDLVSSRNVVDLVKFLEKEVQKSASAQGTDDNDKYRQLLVQTLHNISVRFPDIATQVIPVLMDFLSDSNELAAGDVTNFVREAIQRYSELKPLIISKLLEVFPSIRNLKIIRSILWILGEYCDEHDSILDFMIELRKSIGDVPIVAAEIRKAAGEEEEQPEGEQSADPAPKKKSGPRVTADGTYITQSALVSEKSKQESNAPPLRNFLLEGEFGTGSVLATTLTKLGLRFTQLTDNNRKRNAFLAECMLIMTSVLHLGRSGYAKKPIAEDDACRIVACIKVLSNPKPQTTQIFAVESRNSLSTLLASKAKYQKHSVKKEKKITKIDQPDEPISFAQLMVRDGSDALEDELQSSLMAAVSGGQSNQEKQNPLSSRLNKVLQLTGFSDPVYAEAYVHVNQYDIVLDVLVVNQTPDTLQSVTLELATLGDLKLVEKPTPLTLAPHDFANIKASVKVTSTENAIIFGNIVYDITGSQSDRNCVVLNDIKIDIMDYIQPAFCSDQEFREMWSAFEWENKVTVHTNIGDLREYLLHLVGATNMKCLTPEQTMSGNCEFLAANLYAKSMFGESALANLSIEVGKNGFVLGHIRIRAKSQGMAISLGDKINDSQKKT
;
A
#
# COMPACT_ATOMS: atom_id res chain seq x y z
N MET A 1 37.66 24.14 -37.16
CA MET A 1 36.51 23.60 -36.40
C MET A 1 36.56 24.22 -35.03
N ALA A 2 35.84 25.34 -34.85
CA ALA A 2 35.80 26.06 -33.58
C ALA A 2 34.87 25.32 -32.62
N SER A 3 35.31 25.16 -31.38
CA SER A 3 34.60 24.47 -30.30
C SER A 3 33.17 24.98 -30.12
N ALA A 4 32.20 24.14 -30.49
CA ALA A 4 30.76 24.37 -30.30
C ALA A 4 30.24 23.93 -28.91
N ASP A 5 31.11 23.47 -28.00
CA ASP A 5 30.67 22.74 -26.80
C ASP A 5 30.87 23.51 -25.48
N SER A 6 30.10 24.57 -25.28
CA SER A 6 29.72 24.95 -23.91
C SER A 6 28.20 25.02 -23.83
N VAL A 7 27.59 23.84 -23.72
CA VAL A 7 26.14 23.70 -23.55
C VAL A 7 25.75 24.42 -22.26
N CYS A 8 25.00 25.53 -22.37
CA CYS A 8 24.42 26.23 -21.22
C CYS A 8 23.19 25.44 -20.77
N TYR A 9 23.29 24.74 -19.64
CA TYR A 9 22.19 23.94 -19.09
C TYR A 9 21.19 24.78 -18.27
N THR A 10 21.51 26.05 -17.96
CA THR A 10 20.66 26.90 -17.12
C THR A 10 20.87 28.37 -17.49
N LEU A 11 19.86 28.98 -18.12
CA LEU A 11 19.80 30.43 -18.33
C LEU A 11 19.26 31.09 -17.07
N ILE A 12 20.10 31.89 -16.41
CA ILE A 12 19.66 32.69 -15.26
C ILE A 12 19.06 33.97 -15.82
N ASN A 13 17.72 34.07 -15.79
CA ASN A 13 17.02 35.27 -16.21
C ASN A 13 17.33 36.41 -15.23
N PRO A 14 17.99 37.51 -15.67
CA PRO A 14 18.18 38.67 -14.81
C PRO A 14 16.82 39.28 -14.47
N SER A 15 16.69 39.80 -13.25
CA SER A 15 15.43 40.36 -12.71
C SER A 15 15.04 41.67 -13.41
N SER A 16 15.98 42.29 -14.13
CA SER A 16 15.81 43.54 -14.88
C SER A 16 16.83 43.63 -16.04
N GLU A 17 16.44 44.21 -17.18
CA GLU A 17 17.34 44.51 -18.31
C GLU A 17 18.54 45.39 -17.91
N ALA A 18 18.44 46.14 -16.80
CA ALA A 18 19.52 46.95 -16.22
C ALA A 18 20.67 46.12 -15.61
N GLU A 19 20.55 44.80 -15.52
CA GLU A 19 21.59 43.90 -15.00
C GLU A 19 22.55 43.38 -16.08
N LEU A 20 22.24 43.59 -17.37
CA LEU A 20 23.13 43.28 -18.50
C LEU A 20 24.19 44.39 -18.65
N ALA A 21 25.26 44.32 -17.86
CA ALA A 21 26.36 45.27 -17.94
C ALA A 21 27.25 44.99 -19.16
N THR A 22 27.65 46.03 -19.90
CA THR A 22 28.61 45.91 -21.01
C THR A 22 30.01 45.58 -20.47
N GLU A 23 30.84 44.87 -21.23
CA GLU A 23 32.22 44.52 -20.85
C GLU A 23 33.05 45.73 -20.37
N GLN A 24 32.86 46.91 -20.99
CA GLN A 24 33.54 48.15 -20.60
C GLN A 24 33.05 48.71 -19.26
N GLN A 25 31.75 48.57 -18.95
CA GLN A 25 31.17 48.99 -17.68
C GLN A 25 31.69 48.10 -16.54
N LEU A 26 31.75 46.78 -16.76
CA LEU A 26 32.31 45.84 -15.80
C LEU A 26 33.79 46.10 -15.54
N LYS A 27 34.58 46.40 -16.59
CA LYS A 27 36.00 46.77 -16.43
C LYS A 27 36.15 48.03 -15.56
N ALA A 28 35.36 49.06 -15.82
CA ALA A 28 35.38 50.30 -15.04
C ALA A 28 34.95 50.09 -13.58
N GLU A 29 33.89 49.30 -13.33
CA GLU A 29 33.42 48.97 -11.98
C GLU A 29 34.42 48.13 -11.17
N ILE A 30 35.20 47.26 -11.84
CA ILE A 30 36.25 46.45 -11.22
C ILE A 30 37.52 47.27 -10.95
N GLU A 31 37.89 48.14 -11.88
CA GLU A 31 39.11 48.97 -11.82
C GLU A 31 38.97 50.17 -10.87
N ASP A 32 37.74 50.58 -10.54
CA ASP A 32 37.49 51.73 -9.65
C ASP A 32 38.18 51.55 -8.28
N VAL A 33 39.23 52.35 -8.09
CA VAL A 33 40.06 52.37 -6.87
C VAL A 33 39.31 53.03 -5.70
N LYS A 34 38.27 53.85 -5.98
CA LYS A 34 37.42 54.49 -4.97
C LYS A 34 36.14 53.69 -4.65
N GLY A 35 35.86 52.63 -5.41
CA GLY A 35 34.69 51.78 -5.22
C GLY A 35 34.77 50.97 -3.92
N THR A 36 33.62 50.83 -3.24
CA THR A 36 33.50 49.94 -2.07
C THR A 36 33.64 48.47 -2.50
N ASP A 37 34.18 47.60 -1.64
CA ASP A 37 34.31 46.16 -1.90
C ASP A 37 32.97 45.51 -2.30
N LYS A 38 31.85 46.05 -1.82
CA LYS A 38 30.49 45.65 -2.21
C LYS A 38 30.19 45.91 -3.69
N SER A 39 30.66 47.03 -4.25
CA SER A 39 30.51 47.36 -5.66
C SER A 39 31.29 46.39 -6.54
N LYS A 40 32.54 46.10 -6.16
CA LYS A 40 33.39 45.11 -6.84
C LYS A 40 32.81 43.70 -6.79
N ALA A 41 32.24 43.31 -5.64
CA ALA A 41 31.55 42.05 -5.50
C ALA A 41 30.27 41.96 -6.37
N ALA A 42 29.53 43.06 -6.51
CA ALA A 42 28.35 43.12 -7.39
C ALA A 42 28.75 43.00 -8.87
N ALA A 43 29.81 43.70 -9.29
CA ALA A 43 30.36 43.58 -10.64
C ALA A 43 30.82 42.14 -10.95
N LEU A 44 31.53 41.50 -10.02
CA LEU A 44 31.96 40.11 -10.18
C LEU A 44 30.79 39.12 -10.27
N LYS A 45 29.68 39.35 -9.54
CA LYS A 45 28.47 38.53 -9.70
C LYS A 45 27.83 38.68 -11.08
N LYS A 46 27.70 39.92 -11.57
CA LYS A 46 27.16 40.18 -12.91
C LYS A 46 27.99 39.46 -13.96
N LEU A 47 29.32 39.54 -13.85
CA LEU A 47 30.26 38.83 -14.72
C LEU A 47 30.04 37.31 -14.68
N ILE A 48 29.89 36.71 -13.49
CA ILE A 48 29.63 35.26 -13.34
C ILE A 48 28.31 34.87 -14.02
N ILE A 49 27.24 35.64 -13.81
CA ILE A 49 25.91 35.36 -14.39
C ILE A 49 25.96 35.43 -15.93
N GLN A 50 26.58 36.46 -16.49
CA GLN A 50 26.73 36.60 -17.94
C GLN A 50 27.60 35.50 -18.53
N THR A 51 28.69 35.10 -17.85
CA THR A 51 29.54 33.99 -18.29
C THR A 51 28.77 32.66 -18.28
N LEU A 52 27.89 32.44 -17.28
CA LEU A 52 27.02 31.25 -17.23
C LEU A 52 25.97 31.25 -18.35
N ASN A 53 25.46 32.42 -18.73
CA ASN A 53 24.51 32.58 -19.83
C ASN A 53 25.15 32.41 -21.23
N GLY A 54 26.47 32.18 -21.30
CA GLY A 54 27.20 31.92 -22.54
C GLY A 54 27.83 33.14 -23.20
N ASP A 55 27.83 34.30 -22.53
CA ASP A 55 28.47 35.51 -23.05
C ASP A 55 30.00 35.33 -23.11
N LYS A 56 30.58 35.49 -24.31
CA LYS A 56 32.03 35.38 -24.53
C LYS A 56 32.71 36.70 -24.19
N PHE A 57 33.41 36.74 -23.05
CA PHE A 57 34.26 37.87 -22.68
C PHE A 57 35.66 37.76 -23.28
N SER A 58 36.26 38.91 -23.61
CA SER A 58 37.64 38.94 -24.10
C SER A 58 38.63 38.44 -23.03
N PRO A 59 39.77 37.83 -23.42
CA PRO A 59 40.80 37.38 -22.48
C PRO A 59 41.30 38.49 -21.55
N THR A 60 41.24 39.74 -22.00
CA THR A 60 41.63 40.91 -21.19
C THR A 60 40.78 41.08 -19.92
N MET A 61 39.54 40.57 -19.88
CA MET A 61 38.70 40.61 -18.68
C MET A 61 39.30 39.76 -17.54
N ALA A 62 39.86 38.59 -17.84
CA ALA A 62 40.50 37.74 -16.85
C ALA A 62 41.70 38.45 -16.20
N ILE A 63 42.48 39.22 -16.98
CA ILE A 63 43.59 40.04 -16.47
C ILE A 63 43.11 41.12 -15.50
N HIS A 64 41.98 41.78 -15.78
CA HIS A 64 41.42 42.80 -14.88
C HIS A 64 40.96 42.19 -13.55
N VAL A 65 40.35 41.00 -13.59
CA VAL A 65 39.99 40.23 -12.39
C VAL A 65 41.25 39.85 -11.59
N ILE A 66 42.30 39.37 -12.26
CA ILE A 66 43.58 39.02 -11.61
C ILE A 66 44.23 40.26 -10.97
N LYS A 67 44.26 41.40 -11.65
CA LYS A 67 44.95 42.60 -11.18
C LYS A 67 44.25 43.28 -10.01
N TYR A 68 42.92 43.37 -10.04
CA TYR A 68 42.16 44.22 -9.11
C TYR A 68 41.32 43.46 -8.07
N LEU A 69 40.94 42.20 -8.33
CA LEU A 69 40.10 41.41 -7.42
C LEU A 69 40.88 40.32 -6.69
N LEU A 70 41.84 39.66 -7.35
CA LEU A 70 42.66 38.60 -6.75
C LEU A 70 43.46 39.05 -5.50
N PRO A 71 43.98 40.29 -5.41
CA PRO A 71 44.68 40.76 -4.21
C PRO A 71 43.76 41.10 -3.04
N SER A 72 42.43 41.13 -3.25
CA SER A 72 41.48 41.54 -2.21
C SER A 72 41.47 40.57 -1.03
N GLN A 73 41.37 41.11 0.19
CA GLN A 73 41.28 40.34 1.43
C GLN A 73 39.82 40.08 1.85
N ASP A 74 38.84 40.65 1.16
CA ASP A 74 37.43 40.43 1.48
C ASP A 74 37.02 38.97 1.24
N HIS A 75 36.49 38.33 2.28
CA HIS A 75 36.05 36.94 2.26
C HIS A 75 34.96 36.71 1.20
N TYR A 76 34.11 37.71 0.97
CA TYR A 76 33.02 37.59 0.01
C TYR A 76 33.51 37.59 -1.43
N ILE A 77 34.40 38.51 -1.78
CA ILE A 77 35.06 38.57 -3.09
C ILE A 77 35.85 37.28 -3.34
N LYS A 78 36.64 36.78 -2.37
CA LYS A 78 37.37 35.52 -2.52
C LYS A 78 36.47 34.33 -2.85
N LYS A 79 35.31 34.23 -2.19
CA LYS A 79 34.33 33.17 -2.49
C LYS A 79 33.78 33.28 -3.91
N LEU A 80 33.45 34.49 -4.36
CA LEU A 80 32.99 34.74 -5.73
C LEU A 80 34.08 34.45 -6.77
N LEU A 81 35.35 34.76 -6.46
CA LEU A 81 36.48 34.45 -7.34
C LEU A 81 36.62 32.94 -7.56
N LEU A 82 36.48 32.11 -6.53
CA LEU A 82 36.50 30.65 -6.68
C LEU A 82 35.40 30.15 -7.63
N ILE A 83 34.19 30.75 -7.56
CA ILE A 83 33.08 30.42 -8.47
C ILE A 83 33.41 30.88 -9.90
N TYR A 84 33.92 32.10 -10.07
CA TYR A 84 34.34 32.61 -11.37
C TYR A 84 35.37 31.69 -12.04
N TRP A 85 36.37 31.25 -11.30
CA TRP A 85 37.42 30.36 -11.82
C TRP A 85 36.95 28.93 -12.09
N GLU A 86 35.76 28.53 -11.63
CA GLU A 86 35.16 27.24 -12.01
C GLU A 86 34.63 27.30 -13.45
N ILE A 87 34.12 28.48 -13.85
CA ILE A 87 33.44 28.70 -15.13
C ILE A 87 34.40 29.25 -16.19
N ALA A 88 35.37 30.09 -15.77
CA ALA A 88 36.27 30.76 -16.70
C ALA A 88 37.16 29.77 -17.49
N PRO A 89 37.35 29.98 -18.81
CA PRO A 89 38.20 29.13 -19.63
C PRO A 89 39.66 29.23 -19.19
N LYS A 90 40.27 28.07 -18.94
CA LYS A 90 41.64 27.93 -18.41
C LYS A 90 42.68 27.65 -19.49
N VAL A 91 42.21 27.18 -20.65
CA VAL A 91 43.03 26.81 -21.81
C VAL A 91 42.83 27.81 -22.95
N ASP A 92 43.86 27.94 -23.77
CA ASP A 92 43.80 28.69 -25.02
C ASP A 92 43.13 27.88 -26.13
N GLU A 93 42.92 28.51 -27.30
CA GLU A 93 42.30 27.88 -28.47
C GLU A 93 43.12 26.66 -28.98
N GLU A 94 44.40 26.57 -28.61
CA GLU A 94 45.30 25.45 -28.89
C GLU A 94 45.28 24.35 -27.82
N GLY A 95 44.46 24.49 -26.75
CA GLY A 95 44.35 23.52 -25.67
C GLY A 95 45.46 23.58 -24.60
N LYS A 96 46.42 24.50 -24.72
CA LYS A 96 47.46 24.75 -23.70
C LYS A 96 46.94 25.64 -22.56
N LEU A 97 47.50 25.47 -21.36
CA LEU A 97 47.16 26.29 -20.20
C LEU A 97 47.60 27.75 -20.42
N ARG A 98 46.71 28.70 -20.10
CA ARG A 98 47.02 30.14 -20.16
C ARG A 98 48.14 30.52 -19.19
N HIS A 99 49.11 31.31 -19.66
CA HIS A 99 50.22 31.81 -18.84
C HIS A 99 49.75 32.59 -17.59
N GLU A 100 48.60 33.28 -17.69
CA GLU A 100 47.96 34.01 -16.59
C GLU A 100 47.56 33.11 -15.41
N MET A 101 47.32 31.82 -15.67
CA MET A 101 46.89 30.86 -14.65
C MET A 101 48.01 30.55 -13.64
N ILE A 102 49.26 30.87 -13.94
CA ILE A 102 50.38 30.77 -13.00
C ILE A 102 50.16 31.72 -11.80
N LEU A 103 49.71 32.95 -12.05
CA LEU A 103 49.41 33.93 -10.99
C LEU A 103 48.23 33.48 -10.12
N VAL A 104 47.25 32.82 -10.76
CA VAL A 104 46.09 32.25 -10.09
C VAL A 104 46.51 31.06 -9.21
N CYS A 105 47.42 30.22 -9.69
CA CYS A 105 47.99 29.11 -8.92
C CYS A 105 48.74 29.60 -7.67
N ASP A 106 49.56 30.66 -7.79
CA ASP A 106 50.21 31.29 -6.63
C ASP A 106 49.19 31.85 -5.62
N ALA A 107 48.08 32.42 -6.10
CA ALA A 107 47.00 32.86 -5.22
C ALA A 107 46.33 31.69 -4.48
N TYR A 108 46.05 30.57 -5.16
CA TYR A 108 45.53 29.37 -4.50
C TYR A 108 46.49 28.81 -3.45
N ARG A 109 47.80 28.82 -3.73
CA ARG A 109 48.82 28.43 -2.75
C ARG A 109 48.77 29.33 -1.50
N ARG A 110 48.66 30.65 -1.67
CA ARG A 110 48.49 31.58 -0.53
C ARG A 110 47.20 31.34 0.23
N ASP A 111 46.09 31.09 -0.46
CA ASP A 111 44.79 30.84 0.15
C ASP A 111 44.75 29.50 0.92
N LEU A 112 45.44 28.47 0.43
CA LEU A 112 45.64 27.20 1.15
C LEU A 112 46.50 27.37 2.41
N MET A 113 47.39 28.37 2.46
CA MET A 113 48.22 28.71 3.62
C MET A 113 47.64 29.86 4.48
N HIS A 114 46.44 30.33 4.15
CA HIS A 114 45.83 31.48 4.83
C HIS A 114 45.44 31.15 6.29
N PRO A 115 45.56 32.07 7.26
CA PRO A 115 45.20 31.78 8.66
C PRO A 115 43.72 31.40 8.85
N ASN A 116 42.83 31.93 8.02
CA ASN A 116 41.39 31.65 8.06
C ASN A 116 41.04 30.26 7.48
N GLU A 117 40.43 29.41 8.31
CA GLU A 117 39.98 28.05 7.99
C GLU A 117 38.91 27.98 6.90
N PHE A 118 38.04 28.98 6.79
CA PHE A 118 36.95 29.01 5.80
C PHE A 118 37.48 29.26 4.39
N ILE A 119 38.54 30.06 4.27
CA ILE A 119 39.22 30.32 2.99
C ILE A 119 39.94 29.05 2.54
N ARG A 120 40.70 28.40 3.44
CA ARG A 120 41.35 27.11 3.15
C ARG A 120 40.33 26.05 2.71
N GLY A 121 39.27 25.85 3.49
CA GLY A 121 38.26 24.83 3.19
C GLY A 121 37.44 25.11 1.93
N SER A 122 37.18 26.38 1.59
CA SER A 122 36.51 26.73 0.32
C SER A 122 37.43 26.52 -0.87
N THR A 123 38.72 26.85 -0.73
CA THR A 123 39.74 26.59 -1.75
C THR A 123 39.90 25.09 -1.98
N LEU A 124 40.05 24.28 -0.93
CA LEU A 124 40.14 22.81 -1.04
C LEU A 124 38.94 22.19 -1.78
N ARG A 125 37.71 22.66 -1.51
CA ARG A 125 36.51 22.23 -2.24
C ARG A 125 36.52 22.65 -3.70
N PHE A 126 37.05 23.83 -4.00
CA PHE A 126 37.20 24.29 -5.38
C PHE A 126 38.23 23.46 -6.15
N LEU A 127 39.35 23.08 -5.53
CA LEU A 127 40.38 22.26 -6.16
C LEU A 127 39.86 20.88 -6.62
N CYS A 128 38.86 20.33 -5.93
CA CYS A 128 38.17 19.10 -6.33
C CYS A 128 37.50 19.18 -7.71
N LYS A 129 37.26 20.38 -8.23
CA LYS A 129 36.59 20.62 -9.52
C LYS A 129 37.56 20.92 -10.66
N LEU A 130 38.85 21.08 -10.37
CA LEU A 130 39.86 21.37 -11.39
C LEU A 130 40.18 20.10 -12.19
N LYS A 131 40.23 20.25 -13.52
CA LYS A 131 40.52 19.16 -14.46
C LYS A 131 41.94 19.22 -15.04
N GLN A 132 42.70 20.27 -14.72
CA GLN A 132 44.03 20.50 -15.28
C GLN A 132 45.10 20.05 -14.28
N PRO A 133 45.91 19.01 -14.60
CA PRO A 133 46.92 18.49 -13.68
C PRO A 133 48.06 19.51 -13.43
N GLU A 134 48.43 20.29 -14.44
CA GLU A 134 49.48 21.33 -14.35
C GLU A 134 49.21 22.39 -13.27
N LEU A 135 47.93 22.65 -12.96
CA LEU A 135 47.55 23.59 -11.90
C LEU A 135 47.56 22.97 -10.50
N LEU A 136 47.38 21.65 -10.42
CA LEU A 136 47.30 20.93 -9.15
C LEU A 136 48.68 20.55 -8.62
N GLU A 137 49.62 20.23 -9.52
CA GLU A 137 50.98 19.79 -9.17
C GLU A 137 51.69 20.75 -8.17
N PRO A 138 51.69 22.09 -8.36
CA PRO A 138 52.34 23.01 -7.41
C PRO A 138 51.60 23.14 -6.07
N LEU A 139 50.34 22.70 -6.00
CA LEU A 139 49.47 22.84 -4.82
C LEU A 139 49.49 21.60 -3.93
N MET A 140 50.10 20.50 -4.37
CA MET A 140 50.07 19.22 -3.64
C MET A 140 50.65 19.30 -2.24
N GLU A 141 51.80 19.94 -2.06
CA GLU A 141 52.43 20.11 -0.75
C GLU A 141 51.58 21.00 0.20
N PRO A 142 51.07 22.18 -0.23
CA PRO A 142 50.08 22.93 0.54
C PRO A 142 48.83 22.12 0.93
N ILE A 143 48.28 21.30 0.03
CA ILE A 143 47.12 20.45 0.32
C ILE A 143 47.46 19.42 1.42
N ARG A 144 48.65 18.80 1.36
CA ARG A 144 49.11 17.87 2.40
C ARG A 144 49.26 18.56 3.75
N SER A 145 49.82 19.77 3.79
CA SER A 145 49.94 20.54 5.03
C SER A 145 48.59 20.82 5.70
N CYS A 146 47.51 20.88 4.91
CA CYS A 146 46.15 21.06 5.44
C CYS A 146 45.62 19.85 6.22
N LEU A 147 46.23 18.67 6.10
CA LEU A 147 45.90 17.49 6.93
C LEU A 147 46.32 17.67 8.38
N GLU A 148 47.32 18.49 8.67
CA GLU A 148 47.81 18.73 10.04
C GLU A 148 47.18 19.98 10.67
N HIS A 149 46.26 20.63 9.96
CA HIS A 149 45.66 21.88 10.41
C HIS A 149 44.85 21.69 11.71
N ARG A 150 44.89 22.68 12.63
CA ARG A 150 44.21 22.62 13.94
C ARG A 150 42.71 22.33 13.84
N HIS A 151 42.03 22.89 12.84
CA HIS A 151 40.59 22.77 12.66
C HIS A 151 40.19 21.56 11.79
N SER A 152 39.30 20.70 12.30
CA SER A 152 38.81 19.50 11.59
C SER A 152 38.08 19.83 10.29
N TYR A 153 37.43 21.00 10.19
CA TYR A 153 36.81 21.46 8.95
C TYR A 153 37.79 21.49 7.76
N VAL A 154 39.02 21.96 7.97
CA VAL A 154 40.06 22.01 6.92
C VAL A 154 40.56 20.61 6.60
N ARG A 155 40.89 19.83 7.63
CA ARG A 155 41.39 18.45 7.46
C ARG A 155 40.40 17.56 6.70
N ARG A 156 39.12 17.65 7.05
CA ARG A 156 38.03 16.93 6.36
C ARG A 156 37.95 17.26 4.88
N ASN A 157 38.07 18.54 4.52
CA ASN A 157 38.06 18.97 3.12
C ASN A 157 39.37 18.62 2.40
N ALA A 158 40.50 18.56 3.13
CA ALA A 158 41.78 18.16 2.58
C ALA A 158 41.78 16.67 2.19
N VAL A 159 41.25 15.80 3.05
CA VAL A 159 41.04 14.38 2.73
C VAL A 159 40.14 14.21 1.49
N LEU A 160 39.05 14.98 1.41
CA LEU A 160 38.18 14.94 0.23
C LEU A 160 38.90 15.39 -1.05
N ALA A 161 39.70 16.46 -0.96
CA ALA A 161 40.47 16.97 -2.10
C ALA A 161 41.52 15.94 -2.55
N ILE A 162 42.27 15.36 -1.61
CA ILE A 162 43.27 14.32 -1.92
C ILE A 162 42.62 13.12 -2.59
N LYS A 163 41.46 12.67 -2.07
CA LYS A 163 40.70 11.58 -2.67
C LYS A 163 40.35 11.87 -4.13
N ILE A 164 39.70 13.00 -4.41
CA ILE A 164 39.25 13.35 -5.77
C ILE A 164 40.43 13.56 -6.72
N ILE A 165 41.52 14.17 -6.23
CA ILE A 165 42.75 14.34 -7.01
C ILE A 165 43.38 12.99 -7.33
N TYR A 166 43.43 12.05 -6.38
CA TYR A 166 43.94 10.71 -6.61
C TYR A 166 43.07 9.92 -7.61
N ASP A 167 41.75 10.00 -7.49
CA ASP A 167 40.81 9.33 -8.40
C ASP A 167 40.96 9.82 -9.86
N ASN A 168 41.14 11.14 -10.05
CA ASN A 168 41.31 11.74 -11.39
C ASN A 168 42.75 11.66 -11.92
N PHE A 169 43.75 11.83 -11.05
CA PHE A 169 45.17 11.95 -11.39
C PHE A 169 46.06 11.14 -10.43
N PRO A 170 46.07 9.79 -10.52
CA PRO A 170 46.82 8.94 -9.59
C PRO A 170 48.32 9.23 -9.54
N HIS A 171 48.92 9.70 -10.64
CA HIS A 171 50.35 9.98 -10.75
C HIS A 171 50.80 11.20 -9.92
N LEU A 172 49.91 12.16 -9.63
CA LEU A 172 50.24 13.35 -8.84
C LEU A 172 50.46 13.02 -7.36
N ILE A 173 49.87 11.92 -6.86
CA ILE A 173 49.97 11.51 -5.46
C ILE A 173 49.93 9.98 -5.31
N SER A 174 50.93 9.31 -5.87
CA SER A 174 51.03 7.84 -5.83
C SER A 174 51.07 7.25 -4.40
N ASP A 175 51.57 8.01 -3.43
CA ASP A 175 51.67 7.68 -2.00
C ASP A 175 50.42 8.05 -1.19
N ALA A 176 49.33 8.52 -1.82
CA ALA A 176 48.11 8.91 -1.09
C ALA A 176 47.56 7.82 -0.15
N PRO A 177 47.47 6.53 -0.54
CA PRO A 177 46.99 5.48 0.37
C PRO A 177 47.86 5.28 1.61
N GLU A 178 49.18 5.53 1.51
CA GLU A 178 50.12 5.49 2.62
C GLU A 178 49.85 6.61 3.61
N VAL A 179 49.82 7.84 3.10
CA VAL A 179 49.56 9.04 3.90
C VAL A 179 48.21 8.95 4.61
N MET A 180 47.16 8.46 3.93
CA MET A 180 45.83 8.31 4.53
C MET A 180 45.80 7.26 5.64
N SER A 181 46.58 6.18 5.53
CA SER A 181 46.66 5.14 6.56
C SER A 181 47.30 5.68 7.84
N GLU A 182 48.40 6.44 7.72
CA GLU A 182 49.06 7.09 8.86
C GLU A 182 48.18 8.19 9.48
N TYR A 183 47.51 8.97 8.64
CA TYR A 183 46.56 9.99 9.05
C TYR A 183 45.37 9.39 9.82
N LEU A 184 44.82 8.26 9.36
CA LEU A 184 43.70 7.59 10.02
C LEU A 184 44.05 7.07 11.43
N ALA A 185 45.31 6.66 11.65
CA ALA A 185 45.81 6.22 12.95
C ALA A 185 45.98 7.37 13.95
N SER A 186 46.38 8.56 13.47
CA SER A 186 46.65 9.73 14.32
C SER A 186 45.44 10.63 14.59
N GLU A 187 44.47 10.67 13.67
CA GLU A 187 43.31 11.56 13.75
C GLU A 187 42.38 11.19 14.92
N LYS A 188 41.66 12.18 15.46
CA LYS A 188 40.68 11.99 16.55
C LYS A 188 39.26 12.33 16.13
N ASP A 189 39.07 13.23 15.17
CA ASP A 189 37.76 13.67 14.70
C ASP A 189 37.06 12.58 13.87
N ALA A 190 35.81 12.26 14.23
CA ALA A 190 35.05 11.18 13.61
C ALA A 190 34.74 11.42 12.12
N SER A 191 34.50 12.67 11.72
CA SER A 191 34.17 13.02 10.33
C SER A 191 35.40 12.89 9.43
N CYS A 192 36.56 13.32 9.93
CA CYS A 192 37.83 13.16 9.24
C CYS A 192 38.22 11.69 9.10
N LYS A 193 38.11 10.91 10.18
CA LYS A 193 38.34 9.45 10.16
C LYS A 193 37.45 8.75 9.14
N ARG A 194 36.15 9.06 9.13
CA ARG A 194 35.20 8.48 8.18
C ARG A 194 35.61 8.75 6.74
N ASN A 195 36.00 9.98 6.40
CA ASN A 195 36.41 10.31 5.03
C ASN A 195 37.72 9.62 4.64
N ALA A 196 38.70 9.57 5.55
CA ALA A 196 39.97 8.90 5.30
C ALA A 196 39.78 7.39 5.13
N PHE A 197 38.97 6.77 5.99
CA PHE A 197 38.61 5.36 5.88
C PHE A 197 37.83 5.06 4.59
N MET A 198 36.86 5.90 4.22
CA MET A 198 36.11 5.77 2.97
C MET A 198 37.03 5.86 1.74
N MET A 199 38.02 6.75 1.76
CA MET A 199 39.04 6.82 0.71
C MET A 199 39.85 5.52 0.65
N LEU A 200 40.35 5.01 1.77
CA LEU A 200 41.10 3.75 1.80
C LEU A 200 40.29 2.57 1.29
N ILE A 201 38.99 2.47 1.63
CA ILE A 201 38.11 1.40 1.11
C ILE A 201 38.09 1.37 -0.43
N GLN A 202 38.15 2.53 -1.07
CA GLN A 202 38.08 2.64 -2.54
C GLN A 202 39.45 2.50 -3.21
N CYS A 203 40.51 3.07 -2.60
CA CYS A 203 41.84 3.07 -3.19
C CYS A 203 42.67 1.82 -2.85
N ASP A 204 42.67 1.38 -1.58
CA ASP A 204 43.43 0.22 -1.10
C ASP A 204 42.70 -0.47 0.05
N ARG A 205 41.87 -1.46 -0.32
CA ARG A 205 41.06 -2.24 0.62
C ARG A 205 41.90 -3.01 1.63
N ASN A 206 43.12 -3.46 1.30
CA ASN A 206 43.94 -4.25 2.22
C ASN A 206 44.40 -3.43 3.42
N ARG A 207 44.77 -2.16 3.20
CA ARG A 207 45.14 -1.23 4.29
C ARG A 207 43.95 -0.87 5.16
N ALA A 208 42.76 -0.69 4.56
CA ALA A 208 41.53 -0.46 5.33
C ALA A 208 41.22 -1.66 6.25
N LEU A 209 41.41 -2.89 5.77
CA LEU A 209 41.22 -4.10 6.57
C LEU A 209 42.27 -4.20 7.69
N ALA A 210 43.54 -3.90 7.40
CA ALA A 210 44.60 -3.88 8.42
C ALA A 210 44.29 -2.86 9.54
N TYR A 211 43.82 -1.66 9.19
CA TYR A 211 43.35 -0.69 10.18
C TYR A 211 42.18 -1.24 10.99
N LEU A 212 41.17 -1.81 10.33
CA LEU A 212 40.01 -2.37 11.01
C LEU A 212 40.43 -3.48 12.00
N GLU A 213 41.36 -4.36 11.61
CA GLU A 213 41.92 -5.42 12.47
C GLU A 213 42.52 -4.87 13.77
N THR A 214 43.21 -3.72 13.73
CA THR A 214 43.76 -3.09 14.95
C THR A 214 42.69 -2.55 15.90
N CYS A 215 41.49 -2.25 15.40
CA CYS A 215 40.44 -1.56 16.16
C CYS A 215 39.12 -2.32 16.31
N ILE A 216 39.04 -3.60 15.91
CA ILE A 216 37.80 -4.44 15.96
C ILE A 216 37.11 -4.37 17.32
N ASP A 217 37.87 -4.46 18.42
CA ASP A 217 37.29 -4.49 19.76
C ASP A 217 36.75 -3.12 20.20
N GLN A 218 37.23 -2.02 19.61
CA GLN A 218 36.84 -0.65 19.96
C GLN A 218 35.74 -0.08 19.06
N VAL A 219 35.27 -0.82 18.06
CA VAL A 219 34.32 -0.33 17.04
C VAL A 219 33.02 0.21 17.68
N HIS A 220 32.55 -0.40 18.77
CA HIS A 220 31.34 0.05 19.48
C HIS A 220 31.46 1.48 20.07
N SER A 221 32.69 1.95 20.31
CA SER A 221 32.98 3.28 20.87
C SER A 221 33.06 4.38 19.81
N PHE A 222 33.13 4.00 18.53
CA PHE A 222 33.18 4.95 17.43
C PHE A 222 31.83 5.63 17.21
N ASN A 223 31.87 6.78 16.55
CA ASN A 223 30.66 7.49 16.16
C ASN A 223 29.88 6.70 15.10
N ASP A 224 28.57 6.91 15.04
CA ASP A 224 27.63 6.20 14.17
C ASP A 224 27.99 6.29 12.68
N ILE A 225 28.43 7.46 12.20
CA ILE A 225 28.84 7.68 10.81
C ILE A 225 29.99 6.75 10.42
N LEU A 226 30.95 6.51 11.32
CA LEU A 226 32.07 5.61 11.05
C LEU A 226 31.63 4.14 11.16
N GLN A 227 30.78 3.81 12.16
CA GLN A 227 30.23 2.46 12.32
C GLN A 227 29.45 2.01 11.08
N LEU A 228 28.62 2.87 10.48
CA LEU A 228 27.86 2.55 9.26
C LEU A 228 28.79 2.22 8.08
N VAL A 229 29.86 2.99 7.89
CA VAL A 229 30.85 2.72 6.83
C VAL A 229 31.60 1.42 7.09
N ILE A 230 31.89 1.09 8.37
CA ILE A 230 32.48 -0.19 8.74
C ILE A 230 31.51 -1.35 8.43
N VAL A 231 30.22 -1.22 8.74
CA VAL A 231 29.20 -2.25 8.39
C VAL A 231 29.16 -2.46 6.88
N GLU A 232 29.12 -1.38 6.09
CA GLU A 232 29.12 -1.46 4.62
C GLU A 232 30.38 -2.17 4.08
N LEU A 233 31.55 -1.86 4.64
CA LEU A 233 32.79 -2.54 4.29
C LEU A 233 32.72 -4.03 4.62
N VAL A 234 32.32 -4.37 5.85
CA VAL A 234 32.21 -5.76 6.32
C VAL A 234 31.27 -6.55 5.41
N TYR A 235 30.13 -5.97 5.04
CA TYR A 235 29.18 -6.57 4.11
C TYR A 235 29.82 -6.86 2.74
N LYS A 236 30.48 -5.86 2.13
CA LYS A 236 31.15 -6.02 0.83
C LYS A 236 32.29 -7.05 0.89
N VAL A 237 33.06 -7.04 1.99
CA VAL A 237 34.21 -7.93 2.15
C VAL A 237 33.79 -9.38 2.29
N CYS A 238 32.79 -9.64 3.13
CA CYS A 238 32.28 -10.99 3.37
C CYS A 238 31.60 -11.62 2.15
N ARG A 239 31.15 -10.79 1.20
CA ARG A 239 30.65 -11.23 -0.12
C ARG A 239 31.78 -11.62 -1.06
N SER A 240 32.88 -10.86 -1.10
CA SER A 240 34.04 -11.17 -1.97
C SER A 240 34.92 -12.30 -1.41
N GLU A 241 35.15 -12.34 -0.10
CA GLU A 241 36.12 -13.22 0.56
C GLU A 241 35.49 -13.96 1.75
N ALA A 242 35.07 -15.21 1.52
CA ALA A 242 34.39 -16.00 2.54
C ALA A 242 35.28 -16.40 3.74
N SER A 243 36.61 -16.40 3.58
CA SER A 243 37.56 -16.80 4.62
C SER A 243 37.58 -15.85 5.83
N GLN A 244 37.25 -14.58 5.63
CA GLN A 244 37.30 -13.55 6.68
C GLN A 244 36.00 -13.44 7.49
N ARG A 245 34.94 -14.17 7.11
CA ARG A 245 33.62 -14.11 7.76
C ARG A 245 33.68 -14.34 9.26
N GLY A 246 34.42 -15.35 9.71
CA GLY A 246 34.54 -15.67 11.13
C GLY A 246 35.09 -14.52 11.98
N ARG A 247 36.01 -13.71 11.42
CA ARG A 247 36.61 -12.56 12.12
C ARG A 247 35.62 -11.41 12.25
N PHE A 248 34.90 -11.10 11.17
CA PHE A 248 33.97 -9.98 11.14
C PHE A 248 32.64 -10.25 11.84
N ILE A 249 32.22 -11.50 12.00
CA ILE A 249 31.04 -11.84 12.82
C ILE A 249 31.17 -11.26 14.23
N ARG A 250 32.35 -11.35 14.87
CA ARG A 250 32.59 -10.74 16.19
C ARG A 250 32.43 -9.21 16.16
N CYS A 251 32.92 -8.56 15.10
CA CYS A 251 32.74 -7.12 14.91
C CYS A 251 31.26 -6.74 14.81
N VAL A 252 30.47 -7.49 14.04
CA VAL A 252 29.04 -7.26 13.87
C VAL A 252 28.28 -7.47 15.18
N TYR A 253 28.64 -8.48 15.98
CA TYR A 253 28.07 -8.66 17.32
C TYR A 253 28.31 -7.45 18.25
N ASN A 254 29.50 -6.85 18.22
CA ASN A 254 29.78 -5.63 18.97
C ASN A 254 28.93 -4.45 18.47
N LEU A 255 28.68 -4.38 17.15
CA LEU A 255 27.87 -3.32 16.52
C LEU A 255 26.37 -3.44 16.83
N LEU A 256 25.86 -4.65 17.10
CA LEU A 256 24.46 -4.85 17.57
C LEU A 256 24.18 -4.17 18.92
N GLN A 257 25.23 -3.90 19.70
CA GLN A 257 25.16 -3.21 20.99
C GLN A 257 25.39 -1.69 20.88
N SER A 258 25.50 -1.15 19.66
CA SER A 258 25.67 0.29 19.45
C SER A 258 24.49 1.09 20.01
N SER A 259 24.73 2.35 20.41
CA SER A 259 23.68 3.27 20.85
C SER A 259 22.79 3.77 19.70
N SER A 260 23.27 3.70 18.46
CA SER A 260 22.54 4.19 17.29
C SER A 260 21.65 3.09 16.69
N ASN A 261 20.35 3.37 16.58
CA ASN A 261 19.37 2.42 16.06
C ASN A 261 19.59 2.10 14.57
N ALA A 262 20.09 3.07 13.77
CA ALA A 262 20.45 2.85 12.37
C ALA A 262 21.59 1.83 12.23
N VAL A 263 22.62 1.93 13.07
CA VAL A 263 23.75 0.98 13.08
C VAL A 263 23.27 -0.41 13.49
N ARG A 264 22.43 -0.50 14.53
CA ARG A 264 21.87 -1.77 14.99
C ARG A 264 21.04 -2.47 13.91
N TYR A 265 20.22 -1.72 13.19
CA TYR A 265 19.40 -2.23 12.08
C TYR A 265 20.26 -2.81 10.95
N GLU A 266 21.26 -2.04 10.48
CA GLU A 266 22.16 -2.47 9.40
C GLU A 266 23.10 -3.61 9.84
N ALA A 267 23.56 -3.60 11.09
CA ALA A 267 24.38 -4.67 11.66
C ALA A 267 23.58 -5.98 11.77
N ALA A 268 22.31 -5.93 12.18
CA ALA A 268 21.43 -7.10 12.21
C ALA A 268 21.23 -7.70 10.82
N TRP A 269 21.01 -6.87 9.80
CA TRP A 269 20.86 -7.31 8.41
C TRP A 269 22.15 -7.92 7.86
N THR A 270 23.28 -7.30 8.16
CA THR A 270 24.59 -7.81 7.76
C THR A 270 24.85 -9.16 8.43
N LEU A 271 24.46 -9.34 9.69
CA LEU A 271 24.62 -10.60 10.41
C LEU A 271 23.80 -11.75 9.80
N THR A 272 22.53 -11.49 9.45
CA THR A 272 21.66 -12.51 8.84
C THR A 272 22.15 -12.92 7.46
N THR A 273 22.72 -11.98 6.70
CA THR A 273 23.32 -12.27 5.40
C THR A 273 24.64 -13.07 5.54
N MET A 274 25.42 -12.80 6.59
CA MET A 274 26.74 -13.42 6.78
C MET A 274 26.69 -14.81 7.40
N SER A 275 25.67 -15.11 8.22
CA SER A 275 25.60 -16.33 9.01
C SER A 275 24.18 -16.88 9.07
N SER A 276 24.02 -18.14 8.68
CA SER A 276 22.79 -18.93 8.83
C SER A 276 22.73 -19.69 10.17
N ALA A 277 23.69 -19.47 11.06
CA ALA A 277 23.70 -20.13 12.36
C ALA A 277 22.51 -19.66 13.21
N PRO A 278 21.72 -20.57 13.83
CA PRO A 278 20.53 -20.19 14.60
C PRO A 278 20.82 -19.17 15.72
N THR A 279 22.01 -19.20 16.31
CA THR A 279 22.45 -18.25 17.35
C THR A 279 22.65 -16.83 16.81
N ALA A 280 23.16 -16.68 15.58
CA ALA A 280 23.35 -15.39 14.92
C ALA A 280 21.99 -14.81 14.48
N ILE A 281 21.15 -15.64 13.87
CA ILE A 281 19.79 -15.26 13.48
C ILE A 281 18.96 -14.85 14.70
N LYS A 282 19.05 -15.59 15.81
CA LYS A 282 18.35 -15.25 17.06
C LYS A 282 18.81 -13.90 17.62
N ALA A 283 20.10 -13.60 17.56
CA ALA A 283 20.63 -12.30 18.01
C ALA A 283 20.16 -11.14 17.12
N ALA A 284 20.14 -11.33 15.80
CA ALA A 284 19.61 -10.34 14.86
C ALA A 284 18.10 -10.10 15.07
N ALA A 285 17.32 -11.18 15.19
CA ALA A 285 15.88 -11.11 15.48
C ALA A 285 15.59 -10.42 16.82
N ALA A 286 16.37 -10.73 17.87
CA ALA A 286 16.26 -10.04 19.16
C ALA A 286 16.53 -8.54 19.03
N CYS A 287 17.52 -8.15 18.23
CA CYS A 287 17.81 -6.74 17.95
C CYS A 287 16.65 -6.05 17.23
N TYR A 288 16.05 -6.69 16.21
CA TYR A 288 14.88 -6.16 15.52
C TYR A 288 13.66 -6.01 16.45
N VAL A 289 13.40 -6.99 17.30
CA VAL A 289 12.30 -6.90 18.28
C VAL A 289 12.53 -5.77 19.27
N GLU A 290 13.76 -5.58 19.76
CA GLU A 290 14.09 -4.43 20.61
C GLU A 290 13.87 -3.09 19.89
N LEU A 291 14.21 -3.00 18.60
CA LEU A 291 13.98 -1.79 17.81
C LEU A 291 12.48 -1.49 17.70
N ILE A 292 11.64 -2.49 17.43
CA ILE A 292 10.18 -2.31 17.34
C ILE A 292 9.59 -1.79 18.66
N ILE A 293 10.12 -2.24 19.80
CA ILE A 293 9.60 -1.84 21.12
C ILE A 293 10.09 -0.44 21.52
N LYS A 294 11.36 -0.11 21.25
CA LYS A 294 11.99 1.13 21.72
C LYS A 294 11.74 2.33 20.80
N GLU A 295 11.62 2.11 19.49
CA GLU A 295 11.43 3.19 18.53
C GLU A 295 10.03 3.81 18.63
N SER A 296 9.97 5.13 18.45
CA SER A 296 8.71 5.86 18.42
C SER A 296 8.12 6.01 17.01
N ASP A 297 8.96 5.99 15.96
CA ASP A 297 8.51 6.14 14.58
C ASP A 297 7.84 4.87 14.05
N ASN A 298 6.56 4.98 13.67
CA ASN A 298 5.78 3.88 13.13
C ASN A 298 6.34 3.37 11.80
N ASN A 299 6.92 4.25 10.96
CA ASN A 299 7.50 3.84 9.67
C ASN A 299 8.67 2.88 9.88
N VAL A 300 9.54 3.18 10.85
CA VAL A 300 10.66 2.32 11.21
C VAL A 300 10.15 0.96 11.71
N LYS A 301 9.09 0.93 12.53
CA LYS A 301 8.49 -0.33 12.99
C LYS A 301 7.95 -1.17 11.83
N ILE A 302 7.26 -0.56 10.88
CA ILE A 302 6.72 -1.24 9.70
C ILE A 302 7.84 -1.85 8.85
N ILE A 303 8.93 -1.11 8.64
CA ILE A 303 10.12 -1.58 7.91
C ILE A 303 10.79 -2.75 8.65
N VAL A 304 10.94 -2.67 9.98
CA VAL A 304 11.53 -3.76 10.76
C VAL A 304 10.62 -5.00 10.76
N LEU A 305 9.30 -4.83 10.81
CA LEU A 305 8.34 -5.93 10.68
C LEU A 305 8.40 -6.59 9.29
N ASP A 306 8.62 -5.84 8.21
CA ASP A 306 8.90 -6.41 6.88
C ASP A 306 10.14 -7.29 6.91
N ARG A 307 11.24 -6.80 7.50
CA ARG A 307 12.47 -7.60 7.62
C ARG A 307 12.30 -8.86 8.46
N LEU A 308 11.50 -8.81 9.52
CA LEU A 308 11.16 -10.02 10.28
C LEU A 308 10.30 -10.99 9.45
N THR A 309 9.42 -10.47 8.60
CA THR A 309 8.61 -11.28 7.68
C THR A 309 9.46 -11.95 6.60
N GLU A 310 10.45 -11.23 6.04
CA GLU A 310 11.45 -11.80 5.12
C GLU A 310 12.29 -12.88 5.83
N LEU A 311 12.72 -12.63 7.07
CA LEU A 311 13.53 -13.57 7.85
C LEU A 311 12.75 -14.85 8.20
N LYS A 312 11.43 -14.76 8.37
CA LYS A 312 10.54 -15.91 8.58
C LYS A 312 10.61 -16.91 7.44
N GLU A 313 10.67 -16.45 6.20
CA GLU A 313 10.66 -17.35 5.03
C GLU A 313 11.83 -18.34 5.05
N GLN A 314 12.97 -17.91 5.60
CA GLN A 314 14.20 -18.72 5.66
C GLN A 314 14.41 -19.40 7.03
N HIS A 315 13.97 -18.76 8.13
CA HIS A 315 14.33 -19.16 9.50
C HIS A 315 13.14 -19.21 10.47
N GLU A 316 12.01 -19.78 10.02
CA GLU A 316 10.76 -19.88 10.79
C GLU A 316 10.95 -20.41 12.22
N ARG A 317 11.72 -21.50 12.41
CA ARG A 317 11.88 -22.16 13.73
C ARG A 317 12.47 -21.23 14.81
N VAL A 318 13.41 -20.36 14.44
CA VAL A 318 14.05 -19.45 15.39
C VAL A 318 13.08 -18.35 15.82
N LEU A 319 12.28 -17.85 14.88
CA LEU A 319 11.26 -16.85 15.16
C LEU A 319 10.09 -17.40 15.96
N GLN A 320 9.74 -18.68 15.79
CA GLN A 320 8.70 -19.34 16.60
C GLN A 320 8.99 -19.27 18.11
N ASP A 321 10.27 -19.33 18.50
CA ASP A 321 10.70 -19.20 19.90
C ASP A 321 10.61 -17.75 20.42
N MET A 322 10.55 -16.76 19.51
CA MET A 322 10.54 -15.32 19.82
C MET A 322 9.17 -14.65 19.67
N VAL A 323 8.12 -15.41 19.34
CA VAL A 323 6.77 -14.88 19.08
C VAL A 323 6.24 -14.04 20.24
N MET A 324 6.46 -14.45 21.49
CA MET A 324 6.01 -13.70 22.66
C MET A 324 6.72 -12.35 22.79
N ASP A 325 7.95 -12.23 22.30
CA ASP A 325 8.68 -10.97 22.27
C ASP A 325 8.18 -10.05 21.15
N ILE A 326 7.87 -10.63 19.97
CA ILE A 326 7.27 -9.91 18.84
C ILE A 326 5.90 -9.34 19.23
N LEU A 327 5.06 -10.09 19.96
CA LEU A 327 3.75 -9.65 20.43
C LEU A 327 3.78 -8.39 21.31
N ARG A 328 4.93 -8.07 21.94
CA ARG A 328 5.08 -6.81 22.68
C ARG A 328 4.93 -5.58 21.79
N ALA A 329 5.12 -5.71 20.48
CA ALA A 329 4.90 -4.66 19.50
C ALA A 329 3.45 -4.16 19.43
N LEU A 330 2.46 -4.98 19.85
CA LEU A 330 1.03 -4.61 19.91
C LEU A 330 0.74 -3.46 20.88
N SER A 331 1.68 -3.15 21.78
CA SER A 331 1.61 -1.96 22.64
C SER A 331 1.64 -0.64 21.85
N SER A 332 2.10 -0.66 20.59
CA SER A 332 2.05 0.51 19.70
C SER A 332 0.59 0.91 19.45
N PRO A 333 0.24 2.22 19.44
CA PRO A 333 -1.14 2.67 19.22
C PRO A 333 -1.61 2.53 17.78
N ASP A 334 -0.67 2.44 16.84
CA ASP A 334 -0.91 2.42 15.39
C ASP A 334 -1.54 1.11 14.89
N LEU A 335 -2.58 1.23 14.06
CA LEU A 335 -3.35 0.08 13.54
C LEU A 335 -2.51 -0.76 12.57
N ASP A 336 -1.74 -0.12 11.68
CA ASP A 336 -0.98 -0.82 10.64
C ASP A 336 0.15 -1.66 11.26
N VAL A 337 0.83 -1.10 12.26
CA VAL A 337 1.84 -1.84 13.05
C VAL A 337 1.20 -3.05 13.75
N ARG A 338 0.02 -2.88 14.35
CA ARG A 338 -0.72 -3.96 15.03
C ARG A 338 -1.15 -5.05 14.06
N GLU A 339 -1.71 -4.68 12.92
CA GLU A 339 -2.17 -5.61 11.89
C GLU A 339 -1.02 -6.45 11.34
N LYS A 340 0.08 -5.80 10.99
CA LYS A 340 1.26 -6.48 10.49
C LYS A 340 1.90 -7.40 11.53
N THR A 341 1.92 -6.97 12.80
CA THR A 341 2.39 -7.80 13.92
C THR A 341 1.50 -9.04 14.10
N LEU A 342 0.17 -8.89 14.04
CA LEU A 342 -0.77 -10.01 14.18
C LEU A 342 -0.66 -10.98 12.99
N ASN A 343 -0.54 -10.48 11.76
CA ASN A 343 -0.34 -11.31 10.57
C ASN A 343 0.96 -12.12 10.64
N LEU A 344 2.09 -11.48 11.01
CA LEU A 344 3.36 -12.17 11.23
C LEU A 344 3.23 -13.23 12.34
N THR A 345 2.54 -12.88 13.43
CA THR A 345 2.33 -13.78 14.57
C THR A 345 1.49 -15.00 14.19
N LEU A 346 0.37 -14.80 13.46
CA LEU A 346 -0.50 -15.87 12.97
C LEU A 346 0.29 -16.91 12.18
N ASP A 347 1.24 -16.47 11.36
CA ASP A 347 2.06 -17.38 10.59
C ASP A 347 3.06 -18.17 11.44
N LEU A 348 3.59 -17.57 12.50
CA LEU A 348 4.56 -18.18 13.43
C LEU A 348 3.89 -19.04 14.53
N VAL A 349 2.56 -19.18 14.54
CA VAL A 349 1.87 -20.00 15.55
C VAL A 349 2.16 -21.48 15.32
N SER A 350 2.61 -22.14 16.40
CA SER A 350 2.88 -23.57 16.48
C SER A 350 2.17 -24.19 17.69
N SER A 351 2.09 -25.52 17.76
CA SER A 351 1.51 -26.21 18.93
C SER A 351 2.25 -25.94 20.25
N ARG A 352 3.47 -25.38 20.21
CA ARG A 352 4.27 -25.07 21.40
C ARG A 352 3.93 -23.72 22.02
N ASN A 353 3.69 -22.70 21.21
CA ASN A 353 3.52 -21.31 21.67
C ASN A 353 2.06 -20.87 21.77
N VAL A 354 1.15 -21.61 21.16
CA VAL A 354 -0.25 -21.21 20.97
C VAL A 354 -1.00 -20.98 22.29
N VAL A 355 -0.72 -21.75 23.35
CA VAL A 355 -1.40 -21.57 24.65
C VAL A 355 -1.05 -20.23 25.29
N ASP A 356 0.24 -19.86 25.25
CA ASP A 356 0.70 -18.59 25.84
C ASP A 356 0.26 -17.40 24.99
N LEU A 357 0.26 -17.57 23.67
CA LEU A 357 -0.22 -16.58 22.72
C LEU A 357 -1.71 -16.28 22.88
N VAL A 358 -2.55 -17.31 23.03
CA VAL A 358 -3.99 -17.13 23.26
C VAL A 358 -4.22 -16.40 24.59
N LYS A 359 -3.55 -16.79 25.68
CA LYS A 359 -3.64 -16.07 26.96
C LYS A 359 -3.21 -14.60 26.86
N PHE A 360 -2.23 -14.29 26.03
CA PHE A 360 -1.81 -12.92 25.79
C PHE A 360 -2.88 -12.13 25.02
N LEU A 361 -3.40 -12.71 23.93
CA LEU A 361 -4.46 -12.11 23.13
C LEU A 361 -5.75 -11.92 23.95
N GLU A 362 -6.13 -12.87 24.80
CA GLU A 362 -7.27 -12.73 25.72
C GLU A 362 -7.12 -11.51 26.64
N LYS A 363 -5.91 -11.28 27.19
CA LYS A 363 -5.64 -10.10 28.00
C LYS A 363 -5.70 -8.81 27.19
N GLU A 364 -5.17 -8.81 25.97
CA GLU A 364 -5.25 -7.63 25.09
C GLU A 364 -6.69 -7.33 24.68
N VAL A 365 -7.48 -8.36 24.40
CA VAL A 365 -8.91 -8.27 24.10
C VAL A 365 -9.67 -7.68 25.30
N GLN A 366 -9.42 -8.14 26.53
CA GLN A 366 -10.03 -7.56 27.74
C GLN A 366 -9.62 -6.11 27.99
N LYS A 367 -8.34 -5.75 27.77
CA LYS A 367 -7.89 -4.36 27.86
C LYS A 367 -8.60 -3.48 26.83
N SER A 368 -8.71 -3.96 25.60
CA SER A 368 -9.36 -3.23 24.52
C SER A 368 -10.83 -2.97 24.83
N ALA A 369 -11.53 -3.89 25.50
CA ALA A 369 -12.93 -3.72 25.92
C ALA A 369 -13.13 -2.57 26.94
N SER A 370 -12.14 -2.32 27.80
CA SER A 370 -12.18 -1.23 28.78
C SER A 370 -11.86 0.16 28.19
N ALA A 371 -11.18 0.22 27.04
CA ALA A 371 -10.83 1.46 26.36
C ALA A 371 -12.00 1.89 25.45
N GLN A 372 -12.83 2.82 25.92
CA GLN A 372 -13.95 3.38 25.13
C GLN A 372 -13.46 4.43 24.12
N GLY A 373 -13.94 4.36 22.86
CA GLY A 373 -14.29 5.56 22.10
C GLY A 373 -13.40 6.02 20.93
N THR A 374 -12.61 5.16 20.27
CA THR A 374 -12.00 5.52 18.98
C THR A 374 -12.26 4.45 17.92
N ASP A 375 -12.65 4.85 16.71
CA ASP A 375 -12.92 3.95 15.57
C ASP A 375 -11.78 2.96 15.30
N ASP A 376 -10.53 3.37 15.56
CA ASP A 376 -9.35 2.52 15.38
C ASP A 376 -9.25 1.41 16.44
N ASN A 377 -9.74 1.64 17.66
CA ASN A 377 -9.81 0.60 18.69
C ASN A 377 -10.87 -0.44 18.35
N ASP A 378 -11.97 -0.04 17.72
CA ASP A 378 -13.02 -0.95 17.26
C ASP A 378 -12.54 -1.85 16.11
N LYS A 379 -11.78 -1.28 15.16
CA LYS A 379 -11.09 -2.06 14.12
C LYS A 379 -10.03 -2.99 14.71
N TYR A 380 -9.25 -2.53 15.68
CA TYR A 380 -8.27 -3.37 16.36
C TYR A 380 -8.93 -4.54 17.11
N ARG A 381 -10.06 -4.32 17.79
CA ARG A 381 -10.87 -5.38 18.41
C ARG A 381 -11.32 -6.41 17.39
N GLN A 382 -11.84 -5.95 16.25
CA GLN A 382 -12.24 -6.84 15.15
C GLN A 382 -11.05 -7.70 14.70
N LEU A 383 -9.89 -7.11 14.53
CA LEU A 383 -8.68 -7.80 14.10
C LEU A 383 -8.18 -8.85 15.11
N LEU A 384 -8.26 -8.54 16.41
CA LEU A 384 -7.95 -9.51 17.47
C LEU A 384 -8.92 -10.70 17.46
N VAL A 385 -10.22 -10.45 17.28
CA VAL A 385 -11.24 -11.50 17.16
C VAL A 385 -10.98 -12.38 15.93
N GLN A 386 -10.68 -11.79 14.78
CA GLN A 386 -10.34 -12.54 13.56
C GLN A 386 -9.06 -13.37 13.74
N THR A 387 -8.06 -12.83 14.44
CA THR A 387 -6.83 -13.54 14.78
C THR A 387 -7.12 -14.76 15.66
N LEU A 388 -7.89 -14.57 16.74
CA LEU A 388 -8.31 -15.66 17.64
C LEU A 388 -9.16 -16.72 16.92
N HIS A 389 -10.05 -16.28 16.03
CA HIS A 389 -10.82 -17.16 15.16
C HIS A 389 -9.91 -18.05 14.31
N ASN A 390 -8.96 -17.45 13.59
CA ASN A 390 -8.01 -18.17 12.75
C ASN A 390 -7.15 -19.17 13.54
N ILE A 391 -6.72 -18.81 14.75
CA ILE A 391 -5.97 -19.71 15.65
C ILE A 391 -6.84 -20.89 16.08
N SER A 392 -8.10 -20.64 16.48
CA SER A 392 -9.04 -21.68 16.92
C SER A 392 -9.43 -22.64 15.79
N VAL A 393 -9.42 -22.17 14.55
CA VAL A 393 -9.68 -22.98 13.35
C VAL A 393 -8.47 -23.87 13.00
N ARG A 394 -7.25 -23.39 13.26
CA ARG A 394 -5.99 -24.14 13.05
C ARG A 394 -5.70 -25.14 14.17
N PHE A 395 -6.03 -24.80 15.42
CA PHE A 395 -5.74 -25.59 16.62
C PHE A 395 -7.02 -25.87 17.42
N PRO A 396 -7.71 -26.99 17.14
CA PRO A 396 -8.96 -27.38 17.81
C PRO A 396 -8.89 -27.44 19.34
N ASP A 397 -7.77 -27.90 19.90
CA ASP A 397 -7.63 -28.18 21.33
C ASP A 397 -7.85 -26.95 22.22
N ILE A 398 -7.62 -25.76 21.66
CA ILE A 398 -7.64 -24.47 22.38
C ILE A 398 -8.99 -23.77 22.24
N ALA A 399 -9.85 -24.25 21.33
CA ALA A 399 -11.19 -23.70 21.13
C ALA A 399 -12.01 -23.72 22.44
N THR A 400 -11.76 -24.67 23.33
CA THR A 400 -12.37 -24.75 24.67
C THR A 400 -12.16 -23.48 25.52
N GLN A 401 -10.98 -22.85 25.43
CA GLN A 401 -10.62 -21.66 26.19
C GLN A 401 -11.08 -20.38 25.48
N VAL A 402 -10.94 -20.34 24.15
CA VAL A 402 -11.23 -19.14 23.34
C VAL A 402 -12.73 -18.87 23.21
N ILE A 403 -13.55 -19.91 23.08
CA ILE A 403 -14.99 -19.78 22.82
C ILE A 403 -15.72 -18.93 23.89
N PRO A 404 -15.58 -19.21 25.20
CA PRO A 404 -16.22 -18.39 26.24
C PRO A 404 -15.82 -16.91 26.15
N VAL A 405 -14.53 -16.61 25.96
CA VAL A 405 -14.02 -15.24 25.89
C VAL A 405 -14.61 -14.51 24.69
N LEU A 406 -14.70 -15.16 23.52
CA LEU A 406 -15.30 -14.55 22.33
C LEU A 406 -16.81 -14.32 22.48
N MET A 407 -17.52 -15.20 23.21
CA MET A 407 -18.98 -15.07 23.39
C MET A 407 -19.38 -13.84 24.21
N ASP A 408 -18.55 -13.39 25.15
CA ASP A 408 -18.82 -12.16 25.91
C ASP A 408 -18.93 -10.93 24.99
N PHE A 409 -18.24 -10.93 23.84
CA PHE A 409 -18.28 -9.87 22.83
C PHE A 409 -19.56 -9.84 21.99
N LEU A 410 -20.42 -10.85 22.08
CA LEU A 410 -21.74 -10.80 21.41
C LEU A 410 -22.65 -9.71 22.00
N SER A 411 -22.35 -9.28 23.22
CA SER A 411 -23.06 -8.19 23.91
C SER A 411 -22.52 -6.78 23.59
N ASP A 412 -21.37 -6.69 22.89
CA ASP A 412 -20.71 -5.42 22.58
C ASP A 412 -21.49 -4.60 21.53
N SER A 413 -21.30 -3.28 21.51
CA SER A 413 -21.96 -2.37 20.58
C SER A 413 -21.44 -2.48 19.14
N ASN A 414 -20.23 -2.99 18.93
CA ASN A 414 -19.64 -3.10 17.60
C ASN A 414 -20.25 -4.27 16.80
N GLU A 415 -21.01 -3.92 15.76
CA GLU A 415 -21.71 -4.88 14.89
C GLU A 415 -20.77 -5.79 14.10
N LEU A 416 -19.62 -5.27 13.64
CA LEU A 416 -18.70 -6.03 12.77
C LEU A 416 -17.96 -7.11 13.56
N ALA A 417 -17.38 -6.74 14.70
CA ALA A 417 -16.66 -7.69 15.56
C ALA A 417 -17.60 -8.80 16.07
N ALA A 418 -18.80 -8.46 16.53
CA ALA A 418 -19.73 -9.44 17.03
C ALA A 418 -20.40 -10.27 15.90
N GLY A 419 -20.46 -9.72 14.67
CA GLY A 419 -20.75 -10.50 13.46
C GLY A 419 -19.72 -11.58 13.17
N ASP A 420 -18.43 -11.25 13.28
CA ASP A 420 -17.32 -12.21 13.11
C ASP A 420 -17.34 -13.31 14.19
N VAL A 421 -17.59 -12.94 15.45
CA VAL A 421 -17.80 -13.93 16.54
C VAL A 421 -18.97 -14.85 16.21
N THR A 422 -20.09 -14.32 15.72
CA THR A 422 -21.27 -15.13 15.41
C THR A 422 -20.99 -16.12 14.27
N ASN A 423 -20.25 -15.69 13.26
CA ASN A 423 -19.79 -16.58 12.18
C ASN A 423 -18.85 -17.67 12.71
N PHE A 424 -17.94 -17.32 13.63
CA PHE A 424 -17.09 -18.30 14.30
C PHE A 424 -17.90 -19.32 15.10
N VAL A 425 -18.84 -18.89 15.93
CA VAL A 425 -19.68 -19.79 16.72
C VAL A 425 -20.48 -20.73 15.82
N ARG A 426 -21.02 -20.23 14.70
CA ARG A 426 -21.71 -21.05 13.70
C ARG A 426 -20.81 -22.15 13.12
N GLU A 427 -19.55 -21.83 12.83
CA GLU A 427 -18.57 -22.82 12.35
C GLU A 427 -18.13 -23.79 13.45
N ALA A 428 -17.86 -23.28 14.65
CA ALA A 428 -17.37 -24.04 15.80
C ALA A 428 -18.36 -25.12 16.24
N ILE A 429 -19.66 -24.81 16.34
CA ILE A 429 -20.70 -25.77 16.72
C ILE A 429 -20.77 -26.96 15.74
N GLN A 430 -20.59 -26.69 14.44
CA GLN A 430 -20.66 -27.74 13.42
C GLN A 430 -19.38 -28.58 13.38
N ARG A 431 -18.22 -27.95 13.61
CA ARG A 431 -16.91 -28.61 13.53
C ARG A 431 -16.53 -29.35 14.81
N TYR A 432 -16.93 -28.84 15.97
CA TYR A 432 -16.59 -29.36 17.29
C TYR A 432 -17.85 -29.86 18.00
N SER A 433 -18.25 -31.10 17.72
CA SER A 433 -19.46 -31.68 18.31
C SER A 433 -19.41 -31.80 19.84
N GLU A 434 -18.22 -31.97 20.41
CA GLU A 434 -18.02 -32.11 21.86
C GLU A 434 -18.23 -30.79 22.62
N LEU A 435 -18.04 -29.65 21.96
CA LEU A 435 -18.16 -28.32 22.57
C LEU A 435 -19.57 -27.74 22.47
N LYS A 436 -20.50 -28.45 21.81
CA LYS A 436 -21.89 -27.99 21.63
C LYS A 436 -22.60 -27.65 22.94
N PRO A 437 -22.54 -28.47 24.02
CA PRO A 437 -23.25 -28.15 25.26
C PRO A 437 -22.73 -26.87 25.91
N LEU A 438 -21.39 -26.68 25.92
CA LEU A 438 -20.74 -25.47 26.45
C LEU A 438 -21.15 -24.22 25.68
N ILE A 439 -21.20 -24.32 24.35
CA ILE A 439 -21.60 -23.21 23.48
C ILE A 439 -23.07 -22.84 23.73
N ILE A 440 -23.96 -23.83 23.82
CA ILE A 440 -25.39 -23.59 24.04
C ILE A 440 -25.61 -22.96 25.42
N SER A 441 -25.01 -23.50 26.48
CA SER A 441 -25.16 -22.94 27.83
C SER A 441 -24.71 -21.48 27.92
N LYS A 442 -23.58 -21.14 27.27
CA LYS A 442 -23.07 -19.76 27.24
C LYS A 442 -23.90 -18.83 26.34
N LEU A 443 -24.40 -19.32 25.20
CA LEU A 443 -25.31 -18.53 24.36
C LEU A 443 -26.61 -18.20 25.09
N LEU A 444 -27.15 -19.13 25.89
CA LEU A 444 -28.34 -18.89 26.71
C LEU A 444 -28.10 -17.82 27.78
N GLU A 445 -26.93 -17.82 28.42
CA GLU A 445 -26.54 -16.81 29.40
C GLU A 445 -26.41 -15.41 28.77
N VAL A 446 -25.81 -15.32 27.59
CA VAL A 446 -25.57 -14.04 26.90
C VAL A 446 -26.81 -13.54 26.15
N PHE A 447 -27.77 -14.41 25.78
CA PHE A 447 -28.92 -14.06 24.94
C PHE A 447 -29.68 -12.78 25.38
N PRO A 448 -29.98 -12.55 26.67
CA PRO A 448 -30.74 -11.36 27.10
C PRO A 448 -29.96 -10.03 26.97
N SER A 449 -28.63 -10.06 26.96
CA SER A 449 -27.79 -8.86 26.94
C SER A 449 -27.56 -8.31 25.53
N ILE A 450 -27.91 -9.08 24.48
CA ILE A 450 -27.63 -8.75 23.09
C ILE A 450 -28.57 -7.65 22.59
N ARG A 451 -27.97 -6.61 22.01
CA ARG A 451 -28.68 -5.43 21.49
C ARG A 451 -28.64 -5.27 19.98
N ASN A 452 -27.92 -6.14 19.25
CA ASN A 452 -27.82 -6.03 17.80
C ASN A 452 -28.78 -6.98 17.07
N LEU A 453 -29.56 -6.42 16.14
CA LEU A 453 -30.58 -7.13 15.37
C LEU A 453 -30.02 -8.30 14.53
N LYS A 454 -28.91 -8.10 13.81
CA LYS A 454 -28.34 -9.13 12.92
C LYS A 454 -27.78 -10.31 13.72
N ILE A 455 -27.24 -10.02 14.90
CA ILE A 455 -26.63 -11.01 15.79
C ILE A 455 -27.71 -11.84 16.47
N ILE A 456 -28.78 -11.19 16.97
CA ILE A 456 -29.95 -11.89 17.52
C ILE A 456 -30.56 -12.84 16.50
N ARG A 457 -30.75 -12.41 15.25
CA ARG A 457 -31.28 -13.29 14.17
C ARG A 457 -30.41 -14.54 13.99
N SER A 458 -29.09 -14.36 13.99
CA SER A 458 -28.13 -15.44 13.81
C SER A 458 -28.10 -16.40 15.02
N ILE A 459 -28.17 -15.88 16.24
CA ILE A 459 -28.17 -16.67 17.48
C ILE A 459 -29.49 -17.41 17.65
N LEU A 460 -30.63 -16.78 17.35
CA LEU A 460 -31.93 -17.44 17.29
C LEU A 460 -31.87 -18.65 16.35
N TRP A 461 -31.27 -18.48 15.17
CA TRP A 461 -31.08 -19.60 14.24
C TRP A 461 -30.20 -20.71 14.83
N ILE A 462 -29.09 -20.37 15.49
CA ILE A 462 -28.18 -21.34 16.14
C ILE A 462 -28.92 -22.12 17.24
N LEU A 463 -29.57 -21.43 18.18
CA LEU A 463 -30.29 -22.07 19.29
C LEU A 463 -31.45 -22.94 18.77
N GLY A 464 -32.20 -22.50 17.76
CA GLY A 464 -33.25 -23.32 17.16
C GLY A 464 -32.78 -24.55 16.41
N GLU A 465 -31.54 -24.58 15.94
CA GLU A 465 -30.97 -25.69 15.16
C GLU A 465 -30.13 -26.65 16.01
N TYR A 466 -29.59 -26.21 17.14
CA TYR A 466 -28.65 -27.01 17.94
C TYR A 466 -29.11 -27.32 19.37
N CYS A 467 -30.21 -26.73 19.85
CA CYS A 467 -30.87 -27.23 21.07
C CYS A 467 -31.52 -28.60 20.79
N ASP A 468 -30.78 -29.67 21.10
CA ASP A 468 -31.18 -31.06 20.89
C ASP A 468 -31.71 -31.70 22.20
N GLU A 469 -31.37 -31.15 23.37
CA GLU A 469 -31.74 -31.68 24.69
C GLU A 469 -33.06 -31.08 25.22
N HIS A 470 -33.85 -31.90 25.94
CA HIS A 470 -35.14 -31.50 26.50
C HIS A 470 -35.02 -30.28 27.43
N ASP A 471 -34.01 -30.26 28.30
CA ASP A 471 -33.86 -29.20 29.31
C ASP A 471 -33.40 -27.89 28.66
N SER A 472 -32.45 -27.95 27.70
CA SER A 472 -32.01 -26.76 26.95
C SER A 472 -33.14 -26.10 26.15
N ILE A 473 -34.11 -26.88 25.64
CA ILE A 473 -35.28 -26.34 24.94
C ILE A 473 -36.18 -25.56 25.90
N LEU A 474 -36.38 -26.07 27.12
CA LEU A 474 -37.19 -25.39 28.14
C LEU A 474 -36.49 -24.13 28.65
N ASP A 475 -35.19 -24.21 28.93
CA ASP A 475 -34.37 -23.07 29.35
C ASP A 475 -34.39 -21.95 28.31
N PHE A 476 -34.25 -22.30 27.02
CA PHE A 476 -34.37 -21.35 25.93
C PHE A 476 -35.75 -20.67 25.89
N MET A 477 -36.83 -21.42 26.10
CA MET A 477 -38.18 -20.83 26.12
C MET A 477 -38.39 -19.88 27.31
N ILE A 478 -37.78 -20.17 28.47
CA ILE A 478 -37.80 -19.27 29.63
C ILE A 478 -37.06 -17.96 29.29
N GLU A 479 -35.85 -18.04 28.74
CA GLU A 479 -35.07 -16.87 28.36
C GLU A 479 -35.72 -16.07 27.22
N LEU A 480 -36.36 -16.76 26.28
CA LEU A 480 -37.13 -16.12 25.22
C LEU A 480 -38.32 -15.35 25.79
N ARG A 481 -39.04 -15.92 26.77
CA ARG A 481 -40.16 -15.24 27.44
C ARG A 481 -39.69 -13.99 28.17
N LYS A 482 -38.57 -14.06 28.90
CA LYS A 482 -37.95 -12.88 29.54
C LYS A 482 -37.60 -11.81 28.48
N SER A 483 -37.10 -12.23 27.33
CA SER A 483 -36.67 -11.34 26.24
C SER A 483 -37.82 -10.71 25.45
N ILE A 484 -39.00 -11.34 25.38
CA ILE A 484 -40.22 -10.76 24.74
C ILE A 484 -41.06 -9.97 25.75
N GLY A 485 -41.00 -10.35 27.03
CA GLY A 485 -41.88 -9.86 28.09
C GLY A 485 -43.28 -10.48 28.02
N ASP A 486 -44.27 -9.83 28.63
CA ASP A 486 -45.62 -10.36 28.71
C ASP A 486 -46.29 -10.50 27.34
N VAL A 487 -46.84 -11.69 27.09
CA VAL A 487 -47.59 -12.10 25.90
C VAL A 487 -49.05 -12.34 26.33
N PRO A 488 -50.08 -11.84 25.61
CA PRO A 488 -50.06 -11.18 24.29
C PRO A 488 -49.52 -9.74 24.31
N ILE A 489 -48.59 -9.45 23.38
CA ILE A 489 -47.82 -8.19 23.35
C ILE A 489 -48.72 -6.95 23.29
N VAL A 490 -49.70 -6.93 22.38
CA VAL A 490 -50.59 -5.76 22.19
C VAL A 490 -51.47 -5.52 23.43
N ALA A 491 -51.97 -6.57 24.07
CA ALA A 491 -52.77 -6.43 25.29
C ALA A 491 -51.92 -5.92 26.48
N ALA A 492 -50.66 -6.33 26.54
CA ALA A 492 -49.70 -5.82 27.52
C ALA A 492 -49.33 -4.36 27.25
N GLU A 493 -49.17 -3.94 25.98
CA GLU A 493 -48.95 -2.53 25.64
C GLU A 493 -50.18 -1.66 25.93
N ILE A 494 -51.39 -2.17 25.70
CA ILE A 494 -52.63 -1.47 26.05
C ILE A 494 -52.74 -1.29 27.58
N ARG A 495 -52.41 -2.34 28.36
CA ARG A 495 -52.38 -2.25 29.84
C ARG A 495 -51.33 -1.27 30.35
N LYS A 496 -50.12 -1.30 29.79
CA LYS A 496 -49.05 -0.33 30.10
C LYS A 496 -49.45 1.11 29.73
N ALA A 497 -50.09 1.30 28.57
CA ALA A 497 -50.59 2.60 28.14
C ALA A 497 -51.77 3.11 29.01
N ALA A 498 -52.54 2.21 29.63
CA ALA A 498 -53.63 2.51 30.55
C ALA A 498 -53.16 2.82 31.99
N GLY A 499 -51.86 2.64 32.31
CA GLY A 499 -51.30 2.91 33.63
C GLY A 499 -51.62 1.86 34.70
N GLU A 500 -52.06 0.67 34.30
CA GLU A 500 -52.24 -0.48 35.19
C GLU A 500 -50.90 -1.25 35.27
N GLU A 501 -50.05 -0.90 36.24
CA GLU A 501 -48.93 -1.75 36.63
C GLU A 501 -49.47 -2.88 37.53
N GLU A 502 -49.52 -4.10 37.00
CA GLU A 502 -49.70 -5.31 37.82
C GLU A 502 -48.40 -5.56 38.62
N GLU A 503 -48.52 -5.57 39.95
CA GLU A 503 -47.51 -6.10 40.86
C GLU A 503 -47.16 -7.54 40.44
N GLN A 504 -45.89 -7.79 40.12
CA GLN A 504 -45.38 -9.16 40.01
C GLN A 504 -45.51 -9.86 41.37
N PRO A 505 -45.88 -11.15 41.41
CA PRO A 505 -45.93 -11.89 42.67
C PRO A 505 -44.51 -12.04 43.23
N GLU A 506 -44.39 -11.77 44.52
CA GLU A 506 -43.17 -11.70 45.31
C GLU A 506 -42.28 -12.95 45.23
N GLY A 507 -40.96 -12.70 45.17
CA GLY A 507 -39.90 -13.62 45.56
C GLY A 507 -38.84 -12.86 46.35
N GLU A 508 -39.10 -12.68 47.65
CA GLU A 508 -38.17 -12.47 48.79
C GLU A 508 -36.78 -11.83 48.56
N GLN A 509 -36.59 -10.55 48.92
CA GLN A 509 -35.96 -10.08 50.17
C GLN A 509 -35.46 -8.62 50.13
N SER A 510 -35.92 -7.86 51.14
CA SER A 510 -35.32 -6.70 51.82
C SER A 510 -35.39 -5.27 51.23
N ALA A 511 -36.16 -4.45 51.96
CA ALA A 511 -35.87 -3.11 52.49
C ALA A 511 -36.68 -1.90 51.94
N ASP A 512 -37.62 -1.44 52.79
CA ASP A 512 -38.33 -0.16 52.91
C ASP A 512 -38.90 0.58 51.67
N PRO A 513 -40.24 0.78 51.60
CA PRO A 513 -40.83 1.74 50.67
C PRO A 513 -41.09 3.10 51.34
N ALA A 514 -40.51 4.17 50.77
CA ALA A 514 -40.96 5.55 50.98
C ALA A 514 -42.31 5.80 50.26
N PRO A 515 -43.22 6.64 50.78
CA PRO A 515 -44.59 6.70 50.29
C PRO A 515 -44.71 7.60 49.05
N LYS A 516 -45.17 7.04 47.91
CA LYS A 516 -45.62 7.82 46.75
C LYS A 516 -47.15 7.91 46.72
N LYS A 517 -47.64 9.16 46.56
CA LYS A 517 -49.04 9.59 46.65
C LYS A 517 -49.90 9.03 45.50
N LYS A 518 -51.02 8.38 45.82
CA LYS A 518 -52.10 8.05 44.88
C LYS A 518 -52.90 9.32 44.55
N SER A 519 -53.08 9.64 43.26
CA SER A 519 -53.96 10.74 42.83
C SER A 519 -55.40 10.24 42.67
N GLY A 520 -56.24 10.49 43.67
CA GLY A 520 -57.70 10.39 43.54
C GLY A 520 -58.30 11.62 42.84
N PRO A 521 -59.59 11.58 42.45
CA PRO A 521 -60.25 12.68 41.76
C PRO A 521 -60.25 13.96 42.62
N ARG A 522 -59.82 15.07 42.02
CA ARG A 522 -59.80 16.39 42.68
C ARG A 522 -61.16 17.05 42.59
N VAL A 523 -61.72 17.36 43.75
CA VAL A 523 -62.92 18.18 43.93
C VAL A 523 -62.49 19.65 44.00
N THR A 524 -63.10 20.53 43.22
CA THR A 524 -62.87 21.98 43.33
C THR A 524 -63.63 22.55 44.54
N ALA A 525 -63.32 23.79 44.95
CA ALA A 525 -63.89 24.40 46.16
C ALA A 525 -65.44 24.53 46.16
N ASP A 526 -66.11 24.32 45.03
CA ASP A 526 -67.58 24.28 44.88
C ASP A 526 -68.19 22.86 44.84
N GLY A 527 -67.41 21.81 45.14
CA GLY A 527 -67.97 20.47 45.39
C GLY A 527 -68.27 19.59 44.16
N THR A 528 -67.91 20.02 42.95
CA THR A 528 -68.13 19.22 41.73
C THR A 528 -66.95 18.29 41.44
N TYR A 529 -67.22 16.99 41.24
CA TYR A 529 -66.24 15.98 40.83
C TYR A 529 -66.01 16.06 39.30
N ILE A 530 -64.76 16.27 38.85
CA ILE A 530 -64.41 16.24 37.42
C ILE A 530 -63.76 14.88 37.10
N THR A 531 -64.42 14.08 36.26
CA THR A 531 -63.84 12.90 35.61
C THR A 531 -63.36 13.30 34.21
N GLN A 532 -62.05 13.16 33.93
CA GLN A 532 -61.52 13.38 32.57
C GLN A 532 -61.79 12.14 31.71
N SER A 533 -62.73 12.24 30.78
CA SER A 533 -62.89 11.32 29.67
C SER A 533 -61.68 11.42 28.73
N ALA A 534 -61.02 10.30 28.48
CA ALA A 534 -59.81 10.21 27.65
C ALA A 534 -60.13 10.52 26.18
N LEU A 535 -59.81 11.74 25.74
CA LEU A 535 -59.66 12.08 24.33
C LEU A 535 -58.26 11.57 23.90
N VAL A 536 -58.23 10.69 22.90
CA VAL A 536 -57.00 10.18 22.28
C VAL A 536 -56.18 11.37 21.77
N SER A 537 -55.12 11.68 22.49
CA SER A 537 -54.09 12.62 22.08
C SER A 537 -52.83 11.79 21.84
N GLU A 538 -52.32 11.84 20.60
CA GLU A 538 -51.03 11.29 20.23
C GLU A 538 -49.97 11.82 21.20
N LYS A 539 -49.47 10.95 22.09
CA LYS A 539 -48.41 11.31 23.03
C LYS A 539 -47.07 10.79 22.52
N SER A 540 -46.13 11.73 22.53
CA SER A 540 -44.73 11.60 22.20
C SER A 540 -44.01 10.49 22.97
N LYS A 541 -43.14 9.81 22.23
CA LYS A 541 -42.28 8.67 22.59
C LYS A 541 -41.45 8.96 23.84
N GLN A 542 -41.72 8.23 24.93
CA GLN A 542 -40.71 7.93 25.95
C GLN A 542 -40.13 6.55 25.64
N GLU A 543 -38.80 6.44 25.58
CA GLU A 543 -38.09 5.17 25.40
C GLU A 543 -38.47 4.23 26.54
N SER A 544 -39.29 3.23 26.22
CA SER A 544 -39.71 2.19 27.16
C SER A 544 -38.50 1.36 27.56
N ASN A 545 -38.35 1.13 28.87
CA ASN A 545 -37.38 0.23 29.51
C ASN A 545 -37.68 -1.26 29.21
N ALA A 546 -38.10 -1.55 27.98
CA ALA A 546 -38.55 -2.85 27.53
C ALA A 546 -37.37 -3.71 27.05
N PRO A 547 -37.51 -5.05 27.14
CA PRO A 547 -36.50 -5.99 26.65
C PRO A 547 -36.10 -5.75 25.18
N PRO A 548 -34.84 -6.03 24.78
CA PRO A 548 -34.31 -5.68 23.46
C PRO A 548 -35.12 -6.28 22.31
N LEU A 549 -35.52 -7.56 22.40
CA LEU A 549 -36.32 -8.22 21.36
C LEU A 549 -37.73 -7.60 21.23
N ARG A 550 -38.35 -7.16 22.34
CA ARG A 550 -39.62 -6.43 22.33
C ARG A 550 -39.48 -5.07 21.66
N ASN A 551 -38.39 -4.35 21.94
CA ASN A 551 -38.10 -3.08 21.30
C ASN A 551 -37.97 -3.24 19.78
N PHE A 552 -37.19 -4.21 19.27
CA PHE A 552 -37.05 -4.41 17.82
C PHE A 552 -38.39 -4.69 17.11
N LEU A 553 -39.29 -5.42 17.77
CA LEU A 553 -40.62 -5.68 17.23
C LEU A 553 -41.50 -4.41 17.22
N LEU A 554 -41.41 -3.57 18.25
CA LEU A 554 -42.09 -2.27 18.30
C LEU A 554 -41.52 -1.27 17.29
N GLU A 555 -40.23 -1.36 16.97
CA GLU A 555 -39.59 -0.56 15.93
C GLU A 555 -39.97 -0.98 14.50
N GLY A 556 -40.68 -2.10 14.35
CA GLY A 556 -41.22 -2.57 13.07
C GLY A 556 -40.28 -3.48 12.28
N GLU A 557 -39.24 -4.05 12.90
CA GLU A 557 -38.31 -4.98 12.27
C GLU A 557 -38.85 -6.43 12.29
N PHE A 558 -39.92 -6.69 11.53
CA PHE A 558 -40.62 -7.99 11.54
C PHE A 558 -39.85 -9.15 10.91
N GLY A 559 -38.77 -8.91 10.16
CA GLY A 559 -37.87 -9.95 9.70
C GLY A 559 -37.29 -10.78 10.85
N THR A 560 -37.05 -10.18 12.01
CA THR A 560 -36.64 -10.91 13.23
C THR A 560 -37.77 -11.80 13.77
N GLY A 561 -39.02 -11.36 13.63
CA GLY A 561 -40.22 -12.15 13.97
C GLY A 561 -40.41 -13.37 13.07
N SER A 562 -40.09 -13.24 11.77
CA SER A 562 -40.08 -14.35 10.82
C SER A 562 -39.01 -15.41 11.15
N VAL A 563 -37.81 -14.97 11.55
CA VAL A 563 -36.76 -15.85 12.06
C VAL A 563 -37.22 -16.54 13.33
N LEU A 564 -37.74 -15.78 14.31
CA LEU A 564 -38.26 -16.32 15.57
C LEU A 564 -39.34 -17.38 15.34
N ALA A 565 -40.28 -17.15 14.41
CA ALA A 565 -41.30 -18.13 14.07
C ALA A 565 -40.70 -19.42 13.51
N THR A 566 -39.70 -19.30 12.64
CA THR A 566 -38.96 -20.47 12.13
C THR A 566 -38.26 -21.22 13.27
N THR A 567 -37.65 -20.51 14.20
CA THR A 567 -36.97 -21.07 15.38
C THR A 567 -37.94 -21.86 16.26
N LEU A 568 -39.07 -21.25 16.62
CA LEU A 568 -40.11 -21.86 17.45
C LEU A 568 -40.75 -23.07 16.75
N THR A 569 -40.91 -23.03 15.42
CA THR A 569 -41.39 -24.21 14.67
C THR A 569 -40.43 -25.39 14.80
N LYS A 570 -39.11 -25.16 14.65
CA LYS A 570 -38.10 -26.22 14.81
C LYS A 570 -38.10 -26.80 16.22
N LEU A 571 -38.10 -25.94 17.24
CA LEU A 571 -38.12 -26.35 18.63
C LEU A 571 -39.39 -27.11 18.98
N GLY A 572 -40.57 -26.64 18.55
CA GLY A 572 -41.84 -27.32 18.77
C GLY A 572 -41.91 -28.71 18.13
N LEU A 573 -41.37 -28.86 16.91
CA LEU A 573 -41.29 -30.15 16.23
C LEU A 573 -40.30 -31.11 16.92
N ARG A 574 -39.16 -30.62 17.41
CA ARG A 574 -38.19 -31.44 18.15
C ARG A 574 -38.68 -31.82 19.54
N PHE A 575 -39.27 -30.89 20.27
CA PHE A 575 -39.89 -31.16 21.57
C PHE A 575 -40.98 -32.22 21.47
N THR A 576 -41.73 -32.20 20.36
CA THR A 576 -42.71 -33.23 20.01
C THR A 576 -42.10 -34.62 19.77
N GLN A 577 -40.89 -34.69 19.20
CA GLN A 577 -40.18 -35.96 18.99
C GLN A 577 -39.55 -36.51 20.27
N LEU A 578 -39.17 -35.63 21.22
CA LEU A 578 -38.50 -35.98 22.48
C LEU A 578 -39.48 -36.31 23.62
N THR A 579 -40.72 -35.83 23.56
CA THR A 579 -41.69 -35.93 24.67
C THR A 579 -42.88 -36.83 24.33
N ASP A 580 -43.02 -37.94 25.06
CA ASP A 580 -44.16 -38.87 24.89
C ASP A 580 -45.47 -38.34 25.52
N ASN A 581 -45.39 -37.34 26.40
CA ASN A 581 -46.56 -36.81 27.09
C ASN A 581 -47.34 -35.79 26.24
N ASN A 582 -48.50 -36.22 25.74
CA ASN A 582 -49.40 -35.40 24.93
C ASN A 582 -49.80 -34.06 25.56
N ARG A 583 -49.96 -33.99 26.89
CA ARG A 583 -50.37 -32.75 27.57
C ARG A 583 -49.26 -31.71 27.55
N LYS A 584 -48.01 -32.11 27.83
CA LYS A 584 -46.85 -31.23 27.80
C LYS A 584 -46.54 -30.78 26.37
N ARG A 585 -46.62 -31.69 25.41
CA ARG A 585 -46.49 -31.40 23.98
C ARG A 585 -47.48 -30.34 23.52
N ASN A 586 -48.78 -30.53 23.81
CA ASN A 586 -49.81 -29.58 23.39
C ASN A 586 -49.67 -28.22 24.08
N ALA A 587 -49.28 -28.19 25.35
CA ALA A 587 -49.01 -26.94 26.07
C ALA A 587 -47.86 -26.15 25.41
N PHE A 588 -46.74 -26.82 25.12
CA PHE A 588 -45.58 -26.21 24.46
C PHE A 588 -45.92 -25.69 23.06
N LEU A 589 -46.61 -26.50 22.24
CA LEU A 589 -47.03 -26.09 20.89
C LEU A 589 -48.01 -24.91 20.92
N ALA A 590 -48.95 -24.91 21.86
CA ALA A 590 -49.88 -23.80 22.04
C ALA A 590 -49.15 -22.51 22.43
N GLU A 591 -48.13 -22.60 23.28
CA GLU A 591 -47.28 -21.47 23.65
C GLU A 591 -46.50 -20.90 22.46
N CYS A 592 -45.86 -21.76 21.66
CA CYS A 592 -45.18 -21.33 20.43
C CYS A 592 -46.15 -20.60 19.47
N MET A 593 -47.36 -21.14 19.27
CA MET A 593 -48.39 -20.53 18.44
C MET A 593 -48.89 -19.19 19.02
N LEU A 594 -48.99 -19.08 20.35
CA LEU A 594 -49.39 -17.84 21.01
C LEU A 594 -48.36 -16.73 20.78
N ILE A 595 -47.07 -17.05 20.87
CA ILE A 595 -45.99 -16.09 20.57
C ILE A 595 -46.08 -15.65 19.10
N MET A 596 -46.18 -16.58 18.16
CA MET A 596 -46.28 -16.25 16.72
C MET A 596 -47.52 -15.39 16.39
N THR A 597 -48.68 -15.73 16.95
CA THR A 597 -49.92 -14.97 16.72
C THR A 597 -49.85 -13.59 17.37
N SER A 598 -49.19 -13.45 18.52
CA SER A 598 -48.98 -12.15 19.15
C SER A 598 -48.10 -11.20 18.32
N VAL A 599 -47.04 -11.73 17.68
CA VAL A 599 -46.17 -10.96 16.76
C VAL A 599 -46.95 -10.54 15.52
N LEU A 600 -47.77 -11.43 14.97
CA LEU A 600 -48.61 -11.13 13.81
C LEU A 600 -49.71 -10.11 14.13
N HIS A 601 -50.28 -10.17 15.33
CA HIS A 601 -51.24 -9.18 15.82
C HIS A 601 -50.58 -7.82 16.04
N LEU A 602 -49.37 -7.77 16.60
CA LEU A 602 -48.60 -6.53 16.75
C LEU A 602 -48.31 -5.86 15.40
N GLY A 603 -47.93 -6.64 14.39
CA GLY A 603 -47.66 -6.12 13.05
C GLY A 603 -48.88 -5.57 12.31
N ARG A 604 -50.09 -5.94 12.72
CA ARG A 604 -51.37 -5.51 12.12
C ARG A 604 -52.12 -4.47 12.96
N SER A 605 -51.76 -4.28 14.23
CA SER A 605 -52.49 -3.43 15.17
C SER A 605 -52.18 -1.94 15.06
N GLY A 606 -51.19 -1.54 14.26
CA GLY A 606 -50.79 -0.14 14.08
C GLY A 606 -49.94 0.45 15.21
N TYR A 607 -49.61 -0.34 16.24
CA TYR A 607 -48.77 0.10 17.36
C TYR A 607 -47.25 0.07 17.06
N ALA A 608 -46.83 -0.67 16.05
CA ALA A 608 -45.42 -0.72 15.61
C ALA A 608 -45.08 0.47 14.70
N LYS A 609 -43.83 0.96 14.75
CA LYS A 609 -43.38 2.13 13.95
C LYS A 609 -43.51 1.89 12.43
N LYS A 610 -43.32 0.65 11.97
CA LYS A 610 -43.55 0.21 10.58
C LYS A 610 -44.58 -0.92 10.59
N PRO A 611 -45.43 -1.06 9.55
CA PRO A 611 -46.30 -2.23 9.41
C PRO A 611 -45.51 -3.48 9.01
N ILE A 612 -46.08 -4.67 9.27
CA ILE A 612 -45.46 -5.94 8.85
C ILE A 612 -45.47 -6.10 7.32
N ALA A 613 -44.33 -6.52 6.77
CA ALA A 613 -44.24 -6.89 5.36
C ALA A 613 -45.09 -8.14 5.06
N GLU A 614 -45.67 -8.20 3.86
CA GLU A 614 -46.54 -9.32 3.47
C GLU A 614 -45.78 -10.66 3.46
N ASP A 615 -44.52 -10.66 3.03
CA ASP A 615 -43.65 -11.85 3.01
C ASP A 615 -43.37 -12.38 4.42
N ASP A 616 -43.07 -11.49 5.38
CA ASP A 616 -42.82 -11.86 6.78
C ASP A 616 -44.10 -12.42 7.43
N ALA A 617 -45.25 -11.78 7.18
CA ALA A 617 -46.54 -12.27 7.66
C ALA A 617 -46.87 -13.64 7.07
N CYS A 618 -46.67 -13.83 5.76
CA CYS A 618 -46.85 -15.11 5.07
C CYS A 618 -45.96 -16.21 5.68
N ARG A 619 -44.69 -15.90 5.98
CA ARG A 619 -43.75 -16.85 6.59
C ARG A 619 -44.17 -17.26 7.99
N ILE A 620 -44.60 -16.31 8.83
CA ILE A 620 -45.10 -16.60 10.19
C ILE A 620 -46.37 -17.47 10.12
N VAL A 621 -47.31 -17.15 9.21
CA VAL A 621 -48.54 -17.96 9.02
C VAL A 621 -48.20 -19.37 8.54
N ALA A 622 -47.22 -19.53 7.65
CA ALA A 622 -46.76 -20.84 7.21
C ALA A 622 -46.20 -21.66 8.39
N CYS A 623 -45.41 -21.04 9.28
CA CYS A 623 -44.88 -21.66 10.50
C CYS A 623 -45.99 -22.11 11.46
N ILE A 624 -47.04 -21.28 11.64
CA ILE A 624 -48.23 -21.65 12.44
C ILE A 624 -48.93 -22.86 11.82
N LYS A 625 -49.17 -22.85 10.49
CA LYS A 625 -49.81 -23.98 9.79
C LYS A 625 -49.04 -25.29 9.95
N VAL A 626 -47.71 -25.24 9.90
CA VAL A 626 -46.84 -26.41 10.11
C VAL A 626 -46.98 -26.96 11.54
N LEU A 627 -47.05 -26.09 12.55
CA LEU A 627 -47.24 -26.53 13.93
C LEU A 627 -48.65 -27.06 14.20
N SER A 628 -49.68 -26.50 13.56
CA SER A 628 -51.07 -26.96 13.73
C SER A 628 -51.29 -28.33 13.11
N ASN A 629 -50.67 -28.60 11.96
CA ASN A 629 -50.77 -29.88 11.25
C ASN A 629 -49.38 -30.35 10.77
N PRO A 630 -48.58 -30.99 11.64
CA PRO A 630 -47.25 -31.45 11.28
C PRO A 630 -47.33 -32.62 10.30
N LYS A 631 -46.95 -32.38 9.03
CA LYS A 631 -46.79 -33.44 8.03
C LYS A 631 -45.36 -34.02 8.09
N PRO A 632 -45.15 -35.33 7.85
CA PRO A 632 -43.83 -35.96 7.93
C PRO A 632 -42.80 -35.30 6.99
N GLN A 633 -43.20 -34.94 5.77
CA GLN A 633 -42.34 -34.23 4.82
C GLN A 633 -41.90 -32.86 5.35
N THR A 634 -42.83 -32.06 5.90
CA THR A 634 -42.49 -30.75 6.47
C THR A 634 -41.61 -30.88 7.71
N THR A 635 -41.82 -31.91 8.53
CA THR A 635 -40.97 -32.17 9.71
C THR A 635 -39.55 -32.52 9.30
N GLN A 636 -39.37 -33.31 8.25
CA GLN A 636 -38.04 -33.67 7.72
C GLN A 636 -37.27 -32.44 7.19
N ILE A 637 -37.96 -31.54 6.48
CA ILE A 637 -37.37 -30.30 5.96
C ILE A 637 -36.85 -29.40 7.10
N PHE A 638 -37.69 -29.15 8.11
CA PHE A 638 -37.34 -28.25 9.22
C PHE A 638 -36.39 -28.86 10.25
N ALA A 639 -36.37 -30.19 10.41
CA ALA A 639 -35.54 -30.86 11.42
C ALA A 639 -34.18 -31.35 10.88
N VAL A 640 -34.09 -31.76 9.61
CA VAL A 640 -32.92 -32.46 9.06
C VAL A 640 -32.29 -31.72 7.88
N GLU A 641 -33.08 -31.34 6.87
CA GLU A 641 -32.53 -30.75 5.64
C GLU A 641 -31.91 -29.36 5.87
N SER A 642 -32.52 -28.55 6.76
CA SER A 642 -31.95 -27.25 7.14
C SER A 642 -30.54 -27.38 7.73
N ARG A 643 -30.30 -28.39 8.57
CA ARG A 643 -28.98 -28.67 9.16
C ARG A 643 -27.96 -29.08 8.10
N ASN A 644 -28.36 -29.99 7.20
CA ASN A 644 -27.49 -30.52 6.16
C ASN A 644 -27.05 -29.45 5.15
N SER A 645 -27.90 -28.46 4.89
CA SER A 645 -27.58 -27.33 4.00
C SER A 645 -26.35 -26.54 4.47
N LEU A 646 -26.23 -26.25 5.78
CA LEU A 646 -25.07 -25.57 6.34
C LEU A 646 -23.81 -26.44 6.22
N SER A 647 -23.92 -27.73 6.50
CA SER A 647 -22.77 -28.65 6.41
C SER A 647 -22.20 -28.71 4.99
N THR A 648 -23.08 -28.68 3.98
CA THR A 648 -22.70 -28.68 2.57
C THR A 648 -21.99 -27.37 2.18
N LEU A 649 -22.50 -26.23 2.66
CA LEU A 649 -21.92 -24.90 2.44
C LEU A 649 -20.54 -24.75 3.09
N LEU A 650 -20.36 -25.21 4.34
CA LEU A 650 -19.07 -25.15 5.02
C LEU A 650 -18.05 -26.08 4.36
N ALA A 651 -18.47 -27.27 3.93
CA ALA A 651 -17.61 -28.21 3.20
C ALA A 651 -17.13 -27.66 1.85
N SER A 652 -17.99 -26.96 1.10
CA SER A 652 -17.60 -26.31 -0.16
C SER A 652 -16.65 -25.14 0.07
N LYS A 653 -16.92 -24.28 1.07
CA LYS A 653 -16.05 -23.17 1.46
C LYS A 653 -14.64 -23.65 1.86
N ALA A 654 -14.55 -24.71 2.67
CA ALA A 654 -13.28 -25.29 3.09
C ALA A 654 -12.47 -25.89 1.92
N LYS A 655 -13.14 -26.49 0.93
CA LYS A 655 -12.49 -26.97 -0.30
C LYS A 655 -11.93 -25.81 -1.12
N TYR A 656 -12.67 -24.71 -1.25
CA TYR A 656 -12.24 -23.52 -1.98
C TYR A 656 -10.99 -22.87 -1.39
N GLN A 657 -10.96 -22.65 -0.06
CA GLN A 657 -9.80 -22.08 0.63
C GLN A 657 -8.53 -22.94 0.43
N LYS A 658 -8.65 -24.28 0.51
CA LYS A 658 -7.52 -25.19 0.24
C LYS A 658 -7.00 -25.11 -1.19
N HIS A 659 -7.86 -24.84 -2.17
CA HIS A 659 -7.47 -24.69 -3.58
C HIS A 659 -6.79 -23.33 -3.86
N SER A 660 -7.25 -22.24 -3.23
CA SER A 660 -6.63 -20.91 -3.38
C SER A 660 -5.19 -20.90 -2.86
N VAL A 661 -4.96 -21.41 -1.65
CA VAL A 661 -3.62 -21.48 -1.02
C VAL A 661 -2.66 -22.38 -1.83
N LYS A 662 -3.17 -23.44 -2.47
CA LYS A 662 -2.36 -24.30 -3.35
C LYS A 662 -2.00 -23.63 -4.68
N LYS A 663 -2.84 -22.75 -5.23
CA LYS A 663 -2.53 -21.98 -6.45
C LYS A 663 -1.48 -20.90 -6.14
N GLU A 664 -1.59 -20.18 -5.02
CA GLU A 664 -0.59 -19.20 -4.58
C GLU A 664 0.79 -19.84 -4.33
N LYS A 665 0.83 -21.02 -3.70
CA LYS A 665 2.05 -21.81 -3.54
C LYS A 665 2.66 -22.35 -4.84
N LYS A 666 1.87 -22.44 -5.92
CA LYS A 666 2.36 -22.87 -7.25
C LYS A 666 2.88 -21.69 -8.08
N ILE A 667 2.35 -20.48 -7.86
CA ILE A 667 2.86 -19.25 -8.48
C ILE A 667 4.18 -18.86 -7.82
N THR A 668 4.32 -19.10 -6.53
CA THR A 668 5.60 -19.07 -5.80
C THR A 668 6.38 -20.37 -5.98
N LYS A 669 6.61 -20.80 -7.24
CA LYS A 669 7.80 -21.62 -7.49
C LYS A 669 8.98 -20.69 -7.22
N ILE A 670 9.59 -20.89 -6.05
CA ILE A 670 10.76 -20.16 -5.57
C ILE A 670 11.91 -20.51 -6.51
N ASP A 671 12.27 -19.59 -7.40
CA ASP A 671 13.61 -19.57 -7.97
C ASP A 671 14.57 -19.30 -6.81
N GLN A 672 15.62 -20.12 -6.66
CA GLN A 672 16.55 -19.95 -5.55
C GLN A 672 17.30 -18.61 -5.71
N PRO A 673 17.53 -17.82 -4.65
CA PRO A 673 18.24 -16.54 -4.75
C PRO A 673 19.70 -16.67 -5.22
N ASP A 674 20.26 -17.88 -5.17
CA ASP A 674 21.59 -18.22 -5.71
C ASP A 674 21.55 -18.66 -7.17
N GLU A 675 20.36 -18.78 -7.79
CA GLU A 675 20.22 -19.09 -9.20
C GLU A 675 20.54 -17.83 -10.02
N PRO A 676 21.58 -17.86 -10.88
CA PRO A 676 21.99 -16.68 -11.62
C PRO A 676 20.84 -16.24 -12.54
N ILE A 677 20.44 -14.97 -12.45
CA ILE A 677 19.50 -14.36 -13.38
C ILE A 677 20.16 -14.37 -14.77
N SER A 678 19.80 -15.37 -15.58
CA SER A 678 20.32 -15.50 -16.93
C SER A 678 19.61 -14.50 -17.83
N PHE A 679 20.21 -13.33 -18.03
CA PHE A 679 19.80 -12.46 -19.11
C PHE A 679 20.20 -13.14 -20.42
N ALA A 680 19.22 -13.60 -21.20
CA ALA A 680 19.46 -14.27 -22.48
C ALA A 680 20.36 -13.45 -23.43
N GLN A 681 20.37 -12.12 -23.26
CA GLN A 681 21.18 -11.15 -24.02
C GLN A 681 22.64 -11.01 -23.56
N LEU A 682 22.99 -11.50 -22.36
CA LEU A 682 24.33 -11.39 -21.77
C LEU A 682 25.02 -12.75 -21.61
N MET A 683 24.39 -13.82 -22.12
CA MET A 683 25.01 -15.14 -22.23
C MET A 683 26.07 -15.08 -23.33
N VAL A 684 27.34 -14.88 -22.96
CA VAL A 684 28.45 -15.27 -23.84
C VAL A 684 28.37 -16.79 -23.93
N ARG A 685 27.86 -17.31 -25.05
CA ARG A 685 27.92 -18.73 -25.37
C ARG A 685 29.38 -19.09 -25.61
N ASP A 686 30.03 -19.64 -24.58
CA ASP A 686 31.30 -20.31 -24.77
C ASP A 686 31.09 -21.52 -25.70
N GLY A 687 31.62 -21.40 -26.92
CA GLY A 687 31.56 -22.43 -27.95
C GLY A 687 31.80 -21.82 -29.34
N SER A 688 33.06 -21.87 -29.77
CA SER A 688 33.56 -21.56 -31.12
C SER A 688 32.63 -22.01 -32.26
N ASP A 689 32.50 -21.15 -33.29
CA ASP A 689 31.82 -21.32 -34.61
C ASP A 689 30.33 -20.95 -34.76
N ALA A 690 29.92 -19.72 -34.39
CA ALA A 690 28.59 -19.21 -34.82
C ALA A 690 28.48 -17.68 -34.94
N LEU A 691 29.50 -16.99 -35.47
CA LEU A 691 29.48 -15.51 -35.53
C LEU A 691 28.71 -14.91 -36.72
N GLU A 692 28.02 -15.70 -37.56
CA GLU A 692 27.35 -15.18 -38.76
C GLU A 692 25.80 -15.22 -38.76
N ASP A 693 25.13 -15.86 -37.80
CA ASP A 693 23.69 -16.18 -37.96
C ASP A 693 22.68 -15.37 -37.10
N GLU A 694 23.11 -14.32 -36.39
CA GLU A 694 22.18 -13.50 -35.58
C GLU A 694 21.53 -12.37 -36.40
N LEU A 695 22.28 -11.77 -37.33
CA LEU A 695 21.77 -10.74 -38.24
C LEU A 695 20.84 -11.36 -39.29
N GLN A 696 21.17 -12.56 -39.78
CA GLN A 696 20.41 -13.25 -40.82
C GLN A 696 19.10 -13.85 -40.28
N SER A 697 19.10 -14.33 -39.03
CA SER A 697 17.91 -14.79 -38.32
C SER A 697 16.94 -13.64 -37.99
N SER A 698 17.46 -12.48 -37.57
CA SER A 698 16.62 -11.29 -37.33
C SER A 698 16.08 -10.68 -38.64
N LEU A 699 16.86 -10.70 -39.73
CA LEU A 699 16.37 -10.32 -41.07
C LEU A 699 15.30 -11.29 -41.59
N MET A 700 15.47 -12.61 -41.41
CA MET A 700 14.45 -13.58 -41.84
C MET A 700 13.16 -13.46 -41.04
N ALA A 701 13.24 -13.16 -39.74
CA ALA A 701 12.06 -12.88 -38.91
C ALA A 701 11.34 -11.59 -39.32
N ALA A 702 12.08 -10.56 -39.75
CA ALA A 702 11.51 -9.31 -40.26
C ALA A 702 10.91 -9.44 -41.67
N VAL A 703 11.43 -10.35 -42.49
CA VAL A 703 10.94 -10.61 -43.87
C VAL A 703 9.81 -11.65 -43.92
N SER A 704 9.76 -12.57 -42.95
CA SER A 704 8.73 -13.60 -42.81
C SER A 704 7.51 -13.05 -42.06
N GLY A 705 6.66 -12.29 -42.75
CA GLY A 705 5.38 -11.85 -42.21
C GLY A 705 4.50 -13.02 -41.75
N GLY A 706 4.32 -13.16 -40.43
CA GLY A 706 3.23 -13.90 -39.80
C GLY A 706 3.54 -15.34 -39.37
N GLN A 707 3.16 -15.64 -38.12
CA GLN A 707 2.98 -16.96 -37.49
C GLN A 707 4.20 -17.62 -36.83
N SER A 708 4.56 -17.16 -35.63
CA SER A 708 4.94 -18.09 -34.56
C SER A 708 4.52 -17.57 -33.18
N ASN A 709 3.81 -18.40 -32.41
CA ASN A 709 3.20 -18.10 -31.10
C ASN A 709 4.23 -17.94 -29.94
N GLN A 710 5.47 -17.52 -30.21
CA GLN A 710 6.55 -17.35 -29.22
C GLN A 710 6.82 -15.89 -28.84
N GLU A 711 5.94 -14.95 -29.17
CA GLU A 711 6.17 -13.51 -28.92
C GLU A 711 6.07 -13.08 -27.45
N LYS A 712 5.54 -13.92 -26.54
CA LYS A 712 5.25 -13.52 -25.15
C LYS A 712 6.41 -13.61 -24.15
N GLN A 713 7.59 -14.09 -24.54
CA GLN A 713 8.71 -14.30 -23.60
C GLN A 713 9.92 -13.37 -23.77
N ASN A 714 9.96 -12.49 -24.78
CA ASN A 714 11.02 -11.50 -24.90
C ASN A 714 10.57 -10.12 -24.36
N PRO A 715 11.18 -9.59 -23.28
CA PRO A 715 10.83 -8.27 -22.76
C PRO A 715 11.16 -7.11 -23.70
N LEU A 716 11.95 -7.34 -24.77
CA LEU A 716 12.22 -6.34 -25.81
C LEU A 716 11.18 -6.34 -26.95
N SER A 717 10.61 -7.49 -27.35
CA SER A 717 9.53 -7.51 -28.34
C SER A 717 8.26 -6.87 -27.78
N SER A 718 8.01 -7.03 -26.47
CA SER A 718 6.96 -6.32 -25.75
C SER A 718 7.13 -4.79 -25.75
N ARG A 719 8.37 -4.27 -25.85
CA ARG A 719 8.63 -2.83 -25.89
C ARG A 719 8.38 -2.27 -27.30
N LEU A 720 8.82 -2.97 -28.34
CA LEU A 720 8.57 -2.54 -29.73
C LEU A 720 7.08 -2.53 -30.10
N ASN A 721 6.26 -3.40 -29.49
CA ASN A 721 4.80 -3.37 -29.66
C ASN A 721 4.10 -2.11 -29.09
N LYS A 722 4.81 -1.27 -28.32
CA LYS A 722 4.28 -0.02 -27.73
C LYS A 722 4.70 1.24 -28.50
N VAL A 723 5.37 1.08 -29.65
CA VAL A 723 5.72 2.21 -30.51
C VAL A 723 4.51 2.57 -31.37
N LEU A 724 4.08 3.82 -31.28
CA LEU A 724 2.97 4.38 -32.04
C LEU A 724 3.52 5.32 -33.11
N GLN A 725 3.24 5.02 -34.36
CA GLN A 725 3.52 5.92 -35.47
C GLN A 725 2.55 7.10 -35.43
N LEU A 726 3.09 8.33 -35.36
CA LEU A 726 2.29 9.55 -35.27
C LEU A 726 2.15 10.27 -36.61
N THR A 727 3.13 10.18 -37.49
CA THR A 727 3.09 10.79 -38.84
C THR A 727 3.44 9.78 -39.93
N GLY A 728 3.04 10.08 -41.17
CA GLY A 728 3.34 9.24 -42.31
C GLY A 728 4.78 9.41 -42.80
N PHE A 729 5.28 8.43 -43.55
CA PHE A 729 6.61 8.53 -44.21
C PHE A 729 6.66 9.55 -45.35
N SER A 730 5.52 10.15 -45.71
CA SER A 730 5.41 11.18 -46.74
C SER A 730 5.39 12.59 -46.16
N ASP A 731 5.32 12.73 -44.84
CA ASP A 731 5.26 14.02 -44.17
C ASP A 731 6.67 14.62 -44.03
N PRO A 732 6.84 15.96 -44.12
CA PRO A 732 8.15 16.61 -44.00
C PRO A 732 8.90 16.28 -42.69
N VAL A 733 8.14 16.00 -41.63
CA VAL A 733 8.65 15.60 -40.32
C VAL A 733 8.04 14.26 -39.96
N TYR A 734 8.90 13.28 -39.75
CA TYR A 734 8.51 11.96 -39.29
C TYR A 734 8.54 11.88 -37.77
N ALA A 735 7.50 11.31 -37.15
CA ALA A 735 7.41 11.18 -35.71
C ALA A 735 6.84 9.82 -35.28
N GLU A 736 7.52 9.21 -34.31
CA GLU A 736 7.09 8.00 -33.60
C GLU A 736 7.11 8.27 -32.10
N ALA A 737 6.13 7.77 -31.36
CA ALA A 737 6.07 7.90 -29.91
C ALA A 737 6.13 6.56 -29.20
N TYR A 738 6.94 6.50 -28.16
CA TYR A 738 7.00 5.40 -27.22
C TYR A 738 6.31 5.81 -25.91
N VAL A 739 5.28 5.08 -25.51
CA VAL A 739 4.47 5.39 -24.33
C VAL A 739 4.88 4.53 -23.13
N HIS A 740 5.34 5.18 -22.06
CA HIS A 740 5.70 4.54 -20.81
C HIS A 740 4.73 4.94 -19.69
N VAL A 741 3.99 3.99 -19.14
CA VAL A 741 3.02 4.23 -18.06
C VAL A 741 3.65 3.84 -16.72
N ASN A 742 3.88 4.83 -15.85
CA ASN A 742 4.46 4.68 -14.50
C ASN A 742 3.47 5.16 -13.44
N GLN A 743 2.54 4.30 -13.02
CA GLN A 743 1.54 4.60 -11.98
C GLN A 743 0.76 5.91 -12.23
N TYR A 744 1.31 7.05 -11.80
CA TYR A 744 0.73 8.39 -11.91
C TYR A 744 1.27 9.21 -13.10
N ASP A 745 2.42 8.83 -13.67
CA ASP A 745 3.10 9.56 -14.72
C ASP A 745 3.14 8.74 -16.02
N ILE A 746 2.69 9.32 -17.12
CA ILE A 746 2.88 8.81 -18.47
C ILE A 746 4.02 9.59 -19.09
N VAL A 747 5.09 8.89 -19.47
CA VAL A 747 6.22 9.49 -20.18
C VAL A 747 6.10 9.09 -21.65
N LEU A 748 5.97 10.09 -22.51
CA LEU A 748 6.00 9.97 -23.96
C LEU A 748 7.41 10.29 -24.43
N ASP A 749 8.08 9.34 -25.06
CA ASP A 749 9.35 9.57 -25.75
C ASP A 749 9.06 9.64 -27.25
N VAL A 750 9.09 10.84 -27.82
CA VAL A 750 8.74 11.11 -29.21
C VAL A 750 10.02 11.31 -30.01
N LEU A 751 10.34 10.35 -30.88
CA LEU A 751 11.39 10.48 -31.88
C LEU A 751 10.86 11.36 -33.01
N VAL A 752 11.56 12.44 -33.32
CA VAL A 752 11.26 13.36 -34.42
C VAL A 752 12.42 13.36 -35.40
N VAL A 753 12.13 13.10 -36.68
CA VAL A 753 13.12 13.01 -37.75
C VAL A 753 12.78 14.02 -38.84
N ASN A 754 13.75 14.84 -39.22
CA ASN A 754 13.62 15.73 -40.36
C ASN A 754 13.80 14.94 -41.66
N GLN A 755 12.78 14.81 -42.50
CA GLN A 755 12.91 14.14 -43.80
C GLN A 755 13.33 15.08 -44.94
N THR A 756 13.35 16.39 -44.68
CA THR A 756 13.66 17.41 -45.68
C THR A 756 15.16 17.71 -45.77
N PRO A 757 15.63 18.22 -46.92
CA PRO A 757 17.00 18.69 -47.09
C PRO A 757 17.27 20.06 -46.45
N ASP A 758 16.26 20.70 -45.86
CA ASP A 758 16.35 22.02 -45.23
C ASP A 758 16.51 21.90 -43.71
N THR A 759 17.13 22.90 -43.09
CA THR A 759 17.24 22.97 -41.62
C THR A 759 15.91 23.47 -41.04
N LEU A 760 15.30 22.66 -40.17
CA LEU A 760 14.08 23.04 -39.46
C LEU A 760 14.43 23.73 -38.16
N GLN A 761 13.96 24.97 -37.99
CA GLN A 761 14.12 25.77 -36.78
C GLN A 761 12.85 25.71 -35.94
N SER A 762 13.00 25.90 -34.62
CA SER A 762 11.87 26.00 -33.69
C SER A 762 10.90 24.82 -33.73
N VAL A 763 11.38 23.60 -34.04
CA VAL A 763 10.57 22.38 -34.02
C VAL A 763 10.02 22.19 -32.61
N THR A 764 8.71 22.34 -32.46
CA THR A 764 8.02 22.33 -31.17
C THR A 764 6.91 21.29 -31.22
N LEU A 765 6.93 20.36 -30.27
CA LEU A 765 5.86 19.40 -30.07
C LEU A 765 4.79 20.00 -29.16
N GLU A 766 3.64 20.33 -29.74
CA GLU A 766 2.46 20.80 -29.01
C GLU A 766 1.53 19.61 -28.74
N LEU A 767 1.35 19.27 -27.46
CA LEU A 767 0.43 18.21 -27.04
C LEU A 767 -0.77 18.83 -26.30
N ALA A 768 -1.94 18.28 -26.57
CA ALA A 768 -3.17 18.53 -25.86
C ALA A 768 -3.79 17.19 -25.45
N THR A 769 -4.49 17.20 -24.32
CA THR A 769 -5.07 16.01 -23.73
C THR A 769 -6.59 16.14 -23.68
N LEU A 770 -7.29 15.07 -24.05
CA LEU A 770 -8.72 14.91 -23.86
C LEU A 770 -8.95 13.89 -22.74
N GLY A 771 -9.68 14.32 -21.71
CA GLY A 771 -9.86 13.61 -20.44
C GLY A 771 -9.07 14.23 -19.29
N ASP A 772 -9.12 13.60 -18.14
CA ASP A 772 -8.49 14.00 -16.87
C ASP A 772 -6.98 13.67 -16.85
N LEU A 773 -6.25 14.14 -17.87
CA LEU A 773 -4.79 14.12 -17.94
C LEU A 773 -4.25 15.55 -17.90
N LYS A 774 -3.18 15.77 -17.15
CA LYS A 774 -2.51 17.06 -17.05
C LYS A 774 -1.10 17.00 -17.63
N LEU A 775 -0.86 17.71 -18.72
CA LEU A 775 0.48 17.92 -19.25
C LEU A 775 1.31 18.72 -18.23
N VAL A 776 2.42 18.16 -17.76
CA VAL A 776 3.26 18.77 -16.72
C VAL A 776 4.36 19.61 -17.34
N GLU A 777 4.94 19.13 -18.43
CA GLU A 777 6.11 19.72 -19.07
C GLU A 777 5.82 19.99 -20.54
N LYS A 778 6.06 21.23 -20.97
CA LYS A 778 6.02 21.59 -22.38
C LYS A 778 7.42 21.38 -22.97
N PRO A 779 7.56 20.56 -24.03
CA PRO A 779 8.83 20.37 -24.70
C PRO A 779 9.47 21.68 -25.16
N THR A 780 10.79 21.78 -25.03
CA THR A 780 11.53 22.93 -25.54
C THR A 780 11.66 22.88 -27.07
N PRO A 781 11.60 24.03 -27.75
CA PRO A 781 11.80 24.10 -29.19
C PRO A 781 13.23 23.67 -29.54
N LEU A 782 13.37 22.88 -30.60
CA LEU A 782 14.65 22.34 -31.07
C LEU A 782 14.90 22.66 -32.54
N THR A 783 16.17 22.67 -32.94
CA THR A 783 16.58 22.89 -34.33
C THR A 783 17.12 21.58 -34.88
N LEU A 784 16.55 21.09 -35.98
CA LEU A 784 16.96 19.85 -36.65
C LEU A 784 17.70 20.18 -37.94
N ALA A 785 18.90 19.62 -38.08
CA ALA A 785 19.62 19.66 -39.35
C ALA A 785 18.93 18.78 -40.41
N PRO A 786 19.27 18.94 -41.70
CA PRO A 786 18.76 18.07 -42.77
C PRO A 786 19.01 16.60 -42.47
N HIS A 787 17.97 15.76 -42.56
CA HIS A 787 18.04 14.32 -42.27
C HIS A 787 18.47 13.94 -40.83
N ASP A 788 18.45 14.89 -39.91
CA ASP A 788 18.80 14.69 -38.51
C ASP A 788 17.57 14.28 -37.67
N PHE A 789 17.82 13.71 -36.50
CA PHE A 789 16.77 13.24 -35.59
C PHE A 789 17.02 13.69 -34.15
N ALA A 790 15.93 13.90 -33.39
CA ALA A 790 15.99 14.18 -31.97
C ALA A 790 14.87 13.47 -31.21
N ASN A 791 15.14 13.16 -29.94
CA ASN A 791 14.14 12.60 -29.04
C ASN A 791 13.59 13.69 -28.11
N ILE A 792 12.27 13.81 -28.08
CA ILE A 792 11.53 14.74 -27.25
C ILE A 792 10.79 13.95 -26.17
N LYS A 793 11.09 14.24 -24.90
CA LYS A 793 10.37 13.64 -23.77
C LYS A 793 9.28 14.57 -23.29
N ALA A 794 8.06 14.07 -23.18
CA ALA A 794 6.92 14.77 -22.60
C ALA A 794 6.30 13.94 -21.47
N SER A 795 6.10 14.58 -20.31
CA SER A 795 5.52 13.92 -19.14
C SER A 795 4.09 14.40 -18.91
N VAL A 796 3.17 13.46 -18.82
CA VAL A 796 1.73 13.68 -18.62
C VAL A 796 1.29 13.01 -17.33
N LYS A 797 0.68 13.77 -16.42
CA LYS A 797 0.15 13.24 -15.15
C LYS A 797 -1.26 12.73 -15.31
N VAL A 798 -1.50 11.53 -14.79
CA VAL A 798 -2.82 10.90 -14.73
C VAL A 798 -3.53 11.37 -13.48
N THR A 799 -4.71 11.98 -13.63
CA THR A 799 -5.54 12.39 -12.49
C THR A 799 -6.75 11.48 -12.27
N SER A 800 -7.17 10.71 -13.29
CA SER A 800 -8.31 9.79 -13.22
C SER A 800 -8.08 8.51 -14.04
N THR A 801 -8.78 7.43 -13.67
CA THR A 801 -8.76 6.14 -14.39
C THR A 801 -9.82 6.08 -15.48
N GLU A 802 -9.58 6.82 -16.56
CA GLU A 802 -10.41 6.78 -17.76
C GLU A 802 -9.57 6.62 -19.02
N ASN A 803 -10.21 6.16 -20.10
CA ASN A 803 -9.58 6.17 -21.41
C ASN A 803 -9.32 7.63 -21.80
N ALA A 804 -8.06 7.96 -22.02
CA ALA A 804 -7.65 9.31 -22.38
C ALA A 804 -7.00 9.31 -23.76
N ILE A 805 -7.18 10.43 -24.45
CA ILE A 805 -6.62 10.63 -25.79
C ILE A 805 -5.66 11.80 -25.72
N ILE A 806 -4.44 11.59 -26.20
CA ILE A 806 -3.45 12.66 -26.37
C ILE A 806 -3.33 12.92 -27.86
N PHE A 807 -3.59 14.16 -28.25
CA PHE A 807 -3.49 14.61 -29.63
C PHE A 807 -2.54 15.81 -29.69
N GLY A 808 -1.96 16.08 -30.85
CA GLY A 808 -0.96 17.12 -30.94
C GLY A 808 -0.54 17.45 -32.35
N ASN A 809 0.38 18.38 -32.45
CA ASN A 809 0.92 18.91 -33.69
C ASN A 809 2.40 19.25 -33.49
N ILE A 810 3.20 19.02 -34.53
CA ILE A 810 4.58 19.50 -34.59
C ILE A 810 4.57 20.78 -35.42
N VAL A 811 5.01 21.88 -34.81
CA VAL A 811 5.15 23.18 -35.47
C VAL A 811 6.63 23.43 -35.72
N TYR A 812 6.98 23.87 -36.93
CA TYR A 812 8.36 24.18 -37.29
C TYR A 812 8.46 25.32 -38.30
N ASP A 813 9.61 26.00 -38.30
CA ASP A 813 9.95 27.07 -39.22
C ASP A 813 11.09 26.63 -40.15
N ILE A 814 11.01 26.99 -41.43
CA ILE A 814 12.09 26.72 -42.40
C ILE A 814 12.96 27.98 -42.52
N THR A 815 14.28 27.80 -42.52
CA THR A 815 15.23 28.90 -42.70
C THR A 815 14.98 29.66 -44.01
N GLY A 816 14.54 30.92 -43.92
CA GLY A 816 14.35 31.81 -45.07
C GLY A 816 12.90 32.16 -45.41
N SER A 817 11.92 31.54 -44.74
CA SER A 817 10.49 31.85 -44.91
C SER A 817 10.04 32.87 -43.84
N GLN A 818 9.53 34.03 -44.24
CA GLN A 818 9.16 35.11 -43.30
C GLN A 818 7.70 35.11 -42.80
N SER A 819 6.86 34.13 -43.15
CA SER A 819 5.43 34.20 -42.74
C SER A 819 4.71 32.88 -42.46
N ASP A 820 5.21 31.72 -42.90
CA ASP A 820 4.42 30.49 -42.89
C ASP A 820 5.00 29.50 -41.86
N ARG A 821 4.36 29.45 -40.68
CA ARG A 821 4.61 28.40 -39.69
C ARG A 821 4.03 27.09 -40.23
N ASN A 822 4.88 26.12 -40.51
CA ASN A 822 4.43 24.82 -40.99
C ASN A 822 4.00 23.98 -39.79
N CYS A 823 2.89 23.25 -39.93
CA CYS A 823 2.39 22.35 -38.91
C CYS A 823 2.08 20.98 -39.48
N VAL A 824 2.51 19.93 -38.78
CA VAL A 824 2.15 18.54 -39.06
C VAL A 824 1.27 18.07 -37.92
N VAL A 825 0.05 17.66 -38.25
CA VAL A 825 -0.91 17.13 -37.26
C VAL A 825 -0.56 15.67 -36.98
N LEU A 826 -0.45 15.33 -35.71
CA LEU A 826 -0.11 13.98 -35.24
C LEU A 826 -1.36 13.11 -35.14
N ASN A 827 -1.17 11.81 -35.34
CA ASN A 827 -2.21 10.84 -35.02
C ASN A 827 -2.46 10.75 -33.50
N ASP A 828 -3.70 10.46 -33.13
CA ASP A 828 -4.14 10.42 -31.74
C ASP A 828 -3.53 9.23 -30.99
N ILE A 829 -2.92 9.50 -29.84
CA ILE A 829 -2.41 8.49 -28.92
C ILE A 829 -3.54 8.11 -27.94
N LYS A 830 -4.01 6.87 -28.03
CA LYS A 830 -5.03 6.32 -27.13
C LYS A 830 -4.37 5.59 -25.96
N ILE A 831 -4.64 6.04 -24.74
CA ILE A 831 -4.18 5.37 -23.51
C ILE A 831 -5.29 4.46 -23.01
N ASP A 832 -5.00 3.16 -22.99
CA ASP A 832 -5.93 2.13 -22.54
C ASP A 832 -5.99 2.05 -21.01
N ILE A 833 -7.19 1.97 -20.45
CA ILE A 833 -7.39 1.74 -19.01
C ILE A 833 -6.77 0.43 -18.49
N MET A 834 -6.56 -0.54 -19.38
CA MET A 834 -6.09 -1.89 -19.03
C MET A 834 -4.70 -1.92 -18.40
N ASP A 835 -3.87 -0.92 -18.69
CA ASP A 835 -2.55 -0.79 -18.08
C ASP A 835 -2.63 -0.45 -16.57
N TYR A 836 -3.79 0.04 -16.09
CA TYR A 836 -4.02 0.39 -14.69
C TYR A 836 -4.80 -0.65 -13.90
N ILE A 837 -5.38 -1.67 -14.54
CA ILE A 837 -6.28 -2.62 -13.87
C ILE A 837 -5.53 -3.89 -13.48
N GLN A 838 -5.57 -4.21 -12.18
CA GLN A 838 -5.00 -5.42 -11.63
C GLN A 838 -6.09 -6.39 -11.13
N PRO A 839 -5.88 -7.72 -11.28
CA PRO A 839 -6.78 -8.72 -10.74
C PRO A 839 -6.74 -8.70 -9.21
N ALA A 840 -7.89 -8.50 -8.57
CA ALA A 840 -8.02 -8.47 -7.12
C ALA A 840 -9.04 -9.52 -6.63
N PHE A 841 -9.03 -9.83 -5.34
CA PHE A 841 -10.02 -10.71 -4.72
C PHE A 841 -10.89 -9.94 -3.74
N CYS A 842 -12.16 -10.29 -3.69
CA CYS A 842 -13.17 -9.71 -2.81
C CYS A 842 -14.13 -10.83 -2.39
N SER A 843 -14.66 -10.76 -1.16
CA SER A 843 -15.66 -11.71 -0.69
C SER A 843 -17.04 -11.45 -1.32
N ASP A 844 -17.91 -12.47 -1.37
CA ASP A 844 -19.27 -12.32 -1.91
C ASP A 844 -20.12 -11.29 -1.15
N GLN A 845 -19.85 -11.08 0.14
CA GLN A 845 -20.57 -10.09 0.95
C GLN A 845 -20.12 -8.67 0.59
N GLU A 846 -18.82 -8.41 0.61
CA GLU A 846 -18.25 -7.12 0.21
C GLU A 846 -18.63 -6.78 -1.25
N PHE A 847 -18.65 -7.79 -2.14
CA PHE A 847 -19.12 -7.60 -3.51
C PHE A 847 -20.56 -7.08 -3.55
N ARG A 848 -21.48 -7.64 -2.74
CA ARG A 848 -22.89 -7.21 -2.70
C ARG A 848 -23.04 -5.81 -2.10
N GLU A 849 -22.29 -5.52 -1.04
CA GLU A 849 -22.28 -4.21 -0.41
C GLU A 849 -21.77 -3.15 -1.39
N MET A 850 -20.61 -3.37 -2.02
CA MET A 850 -20.08 -2.47 -3.05
C MET A 850 -21.00 -2.40 -4.27
N TRP A 851 -21.61 -3.50 -4.70
CA TRP A 851 -22.56 -3.52 -5.81
C TRP A 851 -23.76 -2.62 -5.53
N SER A 852 -24.27 -2.61 -4.29
CA SER A 852 -25.36 -1.73 -3.88
C SER A 852 -24.94 -0.27 -3.70
N ALA A 853 -23.68 -0.03 -3.31
CA ALA A 853 -23.14 1.29 -3.05
C ALA A 853 -22.69 2.02 -4.32
N PHE A 854 -22.31 1.30 -5.39
CA PHE A 854 -21.85 1.92 -6.62
C PHE A 854 -23.01 2.48 -7.43
N GLU A 855 -22.91 3.78 -7.73
CA GLU A 855 -23.95 4.55 -8.41
C GLU A 855 -23.93 4.35 -9.93
N TRP A 856 -22.74 4.20 -10.52
CA TRP A 856 -22.57 4.10 -11.97
C TRP A 856 -22.64 2.66 -12.45
N GLU A 857 -23.56 2.40 -13.38
CA GLU A 857 -23.73 1.11 -14.05
C GLU A 857 -23.65 1.28 -15.56
N ASN A 858 -22.83 0.44 -16.21
CA ASN A 858 -22.80 0.29 -17.66
C ASN A 858 -23.24 -1.13 -18.03
N LYS A 859 -24.20 -1.24 -18.95
CA LYS A 859 -24.74 -2.53 -19.42
C LYS A 859 -24.31 -2.78 -20.86
N VAL A 860 -23.48 -3.80 -21.04
CA VAL A 860 -22.97 -4.24 -22.33
C VAL A 860 -23.71 -5.49 -22.78
N THR A 861 -24.27 -5.48 -24.00
CA THR A 861 -24.88 -6.67 -24.60
C THR A 861 -23.81 -7.56 -25.19
N VAL A 862 -23.94 -8.87 -25.01
CA VAL A 862 -23.02 -9.88 -25.52
C VAL A 862 -23.65 -10.56 -26.73
N HIS A 863 -22.97 -10.46 -27.87
CA HIS A 863 -23.28 -11.20 -29.09
C HIS A 863 -21.98 -11.72 -29.69
N THR A 864 -21.69 -13.01 -29.55
CA THR A 864 -20.42 -13.58 -30.03
C THR A 864 -20.60 -14.87 -30.81
N ASN A 865 -19.62 -15.17 -31.66
CA ASN A 865 -19.54 -16.42 -32.42
C ASN A 865 -19.03 -17.61 -31.60
N ILE A 866 -18.59 -17.37 -30.36
CA ILE A 866 -18.12 -18.42 -29.44
C ILE A 866 -19.31 -19.27 -29.02
N GLY A 867 -19.17 -20.60 -29.09
CA GLY A 867 -20.23 -21.55 -28.75
C GLY A 867 -20.19 -22.05 -27.30
N ASP A 868 -19.05 -21.94 -26.62
CA ASP A 868 -18.90 -22.34 -25.22
C ASP A 868 -18.91 -21.12 -24.27
N LEU A 869 -19.78 -21.19 -23.25
CA LEU A 869 -19.92 -20.15 -22.22
C LEU A 869 -18.63 -20.00 -21.41
N ARG A 870 -17.90 -21.10 -21.17
CA ARG A 870 -16.68 -21.08 -20.36
C ARG A 870 -15.51 -20.49 -21.12
N GLU A 871 -15.37 -20.83 -22.40
CA GLU A 871 -14.39 -20.23 -23.29
C GLU A 871 -14.60 -18.71 -23.37
N TYR A 872 -15.85 -18.25 -23.52
CA TYR A 872 -16.16 -16.81 -23.50
C TYR A 872 -15.80 -16.15 -22.15
N LEU A 873 -16.08 -16.80 -21.01
CA LEU A 873 -15.68 -16.28 -19.69
C LEU A 873 -14.16 -16.14 -19.59
N LEU A 874 -13.39 -17.15 -20.01
CA LEU A 874 -11.92 -17.12 -19.97
C LEU A 874 -11.35 -16.07 -20.91
N HIS A 875 -11.94 -15.91 -22.10
CA HIS A 875 -11.59 -14.86 -23.04
C HIS A 875 -11.82 -13.47 -22.43
N LEU A 876 -12.98 -13.25 -21.79
CA LEU A 876 -13.30 -11.99 -21.14
C LEU A 876 -12.37 -11.71 -19.95
N VAL A 877 -12.06 -12.72 -19.13
CA VAL A 877 -11.11 -12.58 -18.02
C VAL A 877 -9.72 -12.21 -18.53
N GLY A 878 -9.27 -12.84 -19.62
CA GLY A 878 -8.01 -12.51 -20.27
C GLY A 878 -7.98 -11.11 -20.89
N ALA A 879 -9.11 -10.62 -21.41
CA ALA A 879 -9.21 -9.29 -22.02
C ALA A 879 -9.34 -8.15 -21.00
N THR A 880 -9.93 -8.42 -19.82
CA THR A 880 -10.30 -7.40 -18.82
C THR A 880 -9.44 -7.46 -17.56
N ASN A 881 -8.48 -8.38 -17.46
CA ASN A 881 -7.65 -8.62 -16.26
C ASN A 881 -8.47 -8.75 -14.95
N MET A 882 -9.75 -9.10 -15.05
CA MET A 882 -10.63 -9.25 -13.89
C MET A 882 -10.57 -10.66 -13.33
N LYS A 883 -10.55 -10.80 -12.00
CA LYS A 883 -10.60 -12.12 -11.36
C LYS A 883 -12.05 -12.59 -11.26
N CYS A 884 -12.31 -13.82 -11.68
CA CYS A 884 -13.60 -14.47 -11.46
C CYS A 884 -13.75 -14.91 -10.00
N LEU A 885 -14.78 -14.41 -9.32
CA LEU A 885 -15.09 -14.73 -7.93
C LEU A 885 -15.94 -16.00 -7.81
N THR A 886 -16.78 -16.29 -8.82
CA THR A 886 -17.66 -17.47 -8.80
C THR A 886 -16.83 -18.77 -8.78
N PRO A 887 -17.09 -19.70 -7.85
CA PRO A 887 -16.34 -20.94 -7.74
C PRO A 887 -16.47 -21.83 -8.99
N GLU A 888 -15.37 -22.40 -9.46
CA GLU A 888 -15.35 -23.35 -10.61
C GLU A 888 -16.29 -24.56 -10.41
N GLN A 889 -16.63 -24.92 -9.17
CA GLN A 889 -17.56 -26.00 -8.82
C GLN A 889 -19.03 -25.67 -9.12
N THR A 890 -19.42 -24.39 -9.00
CA THR A 890 -20.76 -23.93 -9.42
C THR A 890 -20.83 -23.84 -10.94
N MET A 891 -19.67 -23.75 -11.60
CA MET A 891 -19.51 -23.70 -13.05
C MET A 891 -19.31 -25.10 -13.67
N SER A 892 -19.27 -26.16 -12.86
CA SER A 892 -19.07 -27.53 -13.36
C SER A 892 -20.41 -28.17 -13.71
N GLY A 893 -20.70 -28.26 -15.00
CA GLY A 893 -21.91 -28.87 -15.57
C GLY A 893 -22.20 -28.32 -16.97
N ASN A 894 -23.01 -29.02 -17.77
CA ASN A 894 -23.56 -28.47 -19.02
C ASN A 894 -24.73 -27.56 -18.65
N CYS A 895 -24.45 -26.29 -18.39
CA CYS A 895 -25.48 -25.28 -18.11
C CYS A 895 -25.73 -24.46 -19.38
N GLU A 896 -26.99 -24.31 -19.77
CA GLU A 896 -27.38 -23.43 -20.90
C GLU A 896 -27.29 -21.94 -20.53
N PHE A 897 -27.17 -21.63 -19.23
CA PHE A 897 -27.06 -20.28 -18.67
C PHE A 897 -25.89 -20.21 -17.67
N LEU A 898 -25.11 -19.14 -17.72
CA LEU A 898 -23.98 -18.87 -16.85
C LEU A 898 -24.08 -17.46 -16.25
N ALA A 899 -24.04 -17.38 -14.92
CA ALA A 899 -23.89 -16.13 -14.20
C ALA A 899 -22.58 -16.12 -13.41
N ALA A 900 -21.72 -15.11 -13.65
CA ALA A 900 -20.43 -14.99 -12.99
C ALA A 900 -20.17 -13.59 -12.46
N ASN A 901 -19.61 -13.49 -11.26
CA ASN A 901 -19.14 -12.23 -10.68
C ASN A 901 -17.63 -12.10 -10.92
N LEU A 902 -17.22 -10.92 -11.34
CA LEU A 902 -15.85 -10.56 -11.64
C LEU A 902 -15.46 -9.31 -10.85
N TYR A 903 -14.22 -9.26 -10.41
CA TYR A 903 -13.70 -8.13 -9.64
C TYR A 903 -12.27 -7.78 -10.04
N ALA A 904 -11.98 -6.48 -10.07
CA ALA A 904 -10.64 -5.95 -10.24
C ALA A 904 -10.47 -4.66 -9.45
N LYS A 905 -9.20 -4.29 -9.25
CA LYS A 905 -8.82 -3.06 -8.57
C LYS A 905 -7.82 -2.30 -9.43
N SER A 906 -7.98 -0.98 -9.53
CA SER A 906 -7.02 -0.14 -10.24
C SER A 906 -5.75 0.05 -9.39
N MET A 907 -4.64 0.42 -10.03
CA MET A 907 -3.40 0.87 -9.37
C MET A 907 -3.65 2.03 -8.39
N PHE A 908 -4.70 2.81 -8.62
CA PHE A 908 -5.13 3.94 -7.79
C PHE A 908 -6.03 3.50 -6.62
N GLY A 909 -6.31 2.20 -6.50
CA GLY A 909 -7.10 1.62 -5.43
C GLY A 909 -8.61 1.64 -5.68
N GLU A 910 -9.07 2.06 -6.86
CA GLU A 910 -10.50 2.05 -7.21
C GLU A 910 -10.98 0.63 -7.55
N SER A 911 -12.18 0.29 -7.10
CA SER A 911 -12.78 -1.03 -7.29
C SER A 911 -13.71 -1.04 -8.52
N ALA A 912 -13.55 -2.04 -9.40
CA ALA A 912 -14.43 -2.31 -10.53
C ALA A 912 -15.10 -3.68 -10.37
N LEU A 913 -16.42 -3.71 -10.48
CA LEU A 913 -17.24 -4.92 -10.37
C LEU A 913 -17.88 -5.22 -11.71
N ALA A 914 -17.94 -6.49 -12.11
CA ALA A 914 -18.76 -6.91 -13.24
C ALA A 914 -19.57 -8.16 -12.91
N ASN A 915 -20.82 -8.17 -13.36
CA ASN A 915 -21.72 -9.30 -13.33
C ASN A 915 -22.02 -9.73 -14.77
N LEU A 916 -21.54 -10.92 -15.12
CA LEU A 916 -21.78 -11.57 -16.40
C LEU A 916 -23.04 -12.42 -16.28
N SER A 917 -23.98 -12.27 -17.21
CA SER A 917 -25.14 -13.16 -17.39
C SER A 917 -25.24 -13.53 -18.86
N ILE A 918 -24.92 -14.78 -19.21
CA ILE A 918 -24.90 -15.26 -20.59
C ILE A 918 -25.62 -16.59 -20.74
N GLU A 919 -26.17 -16.83 -21.91
CA GLU A 919 -26.89 -18.04 -22.30
C GLU A 919 -26.48 -18.51 -23.70
N VAL A 920 -26.63 -19.79 -23.97
CA VAL A 920 -26.48 -20.32 -25.33
C VAL A 920 -27.81 -20.14 -26.07
N GLY A 921 -27.82 -19.27 -27.07
CA GLY A 921 -28.98 -19.04 -27.92
C GLY A 921 -29.32 -20.25 -28.79
N LYS A 922 -30.53 -20.26 -29.36
CA LYS A 922 -31.03 -21.35 -30.23
C LYS A 922 -30.15 -21.67 -31.45
N ASN A 923 -29.29 -20.73 -31.84
CA ASN A 923 -28.37 -20.85 -32.97
C ASN A 923 -26.98 -21.37 -32.56
N GLY A 924 -26.76 -21.70 -31.28
CA GLY A 924 -25.47 -22.16 -30.75
C GLY A 924 -24.49 -21.03 -30.39
N PHE A 925 -24.92 -19.77 -30.48
CA PHE A 925 -24.11 -18.59 -30.14
C PHE A 925 -24.39 -18.10 -28.72
N VAL A 926 -23.36 -17.60 -28.05
CA VAL A 926 -23.50 -17.01 -26.72
C VAL A 926 -24.15 -15.63 -26.81
N LEU A 927 -25.28 -15.48 -26.10
CA LEU A 927 -26.08 -14.25 -25.97
C LEU A 927 -26.15 -13.83 -24.50
N GLY A 928 -26.25 -12.54 -24.20
CA GLY A 928 -26.48 -12.11 -22.83
C GLY A 928 -26.17 -10.65 -22.55
N HIS A 929 -25.95 -10.33 -21.27
CA HIS A 929 -25.53 -9.01 -20.81
C HIS A 929 -24.43 -9.09 -19.75
N ILE A 930 -23.53 -8.13 -19.81
CA ILE A 930 -22.54 -7.84 -18.76
C ILE A 930 -22.95 -6.51 -18.14
N ARG A 931 -23.09 -6.50 -16.82
CA ARG A 931 -23.32 -5.27 -16.04
C ARG A 931 -22.03 -4.93 -15.30
N ILE A 932 -21.51 -3.75 -15.54
CA ILE A 932 -20.27 -3.26 -14.92
C ILE A 932 -20.66 -2.13 -13.99
N ARG A 933 -20.20 -2.19 -12.74
CA ARG A 933 -20.38 -1.12 -11.75
C ARG A 933 -19.04 -0.65 -11.23
N ALA A 934 -18.91 0.67 -11.10
CA ALA A 934 -17.72 1.32 -10.59
C ALA A 934 -18.11 2.57 -9.78
N LYS A 935 -17.16 3.08 -8.99
CA LYS A 935 -17.33 4.36 -8.29
C LYS A 935 -17.25 5.55 -9.25
N SER A 936 -16.35 5.49 -10.24
CA SER A 936 -16.18 6.50 -11.28
C SER A 936 -16.94 6.12 -12.56
N GLN A 937 -17.63 7.08 -13.17
CA GLN A 937 -18.31 6.92 -14.45
C GLN A 937 -17.34 6.53 -15.57
N GLY A 938 -16.17 7.19 -15.63
CA GLY A 938 -15.16 6.96 -16.67
C GLY A 938 -14.67 5.51 -16.67
N MET A 939 -14.48 4.91 -15.50
CA MET A 939 -14.06 3.51 -15.37
C MET A 939 -15.15 2.52 -15.83
N ALA A 940 -16.42 2.75 -15.50
CA ALA A 940 -17.52 1.87 -15.94
C ALA A 940 -17.73 1.90 -17.46
N ILE A 941 -17.60 3.08 -18.08
CA ILE A 941 -17.74 3.24 -19.53
C ILE A 941 -16.53 2.64 -20.25
N SER A 942 -15.31 3.01 -19.84
CA SER A 942 -14.06 2.54 -20.47
C SER A 942 -13.92 1.02 -20.46
N LEU A 943 -14.29 0.37 -19.35
CA LEU A 943 -14.33 -1.10 -19.27
C LEU A 943 -15.36 -1.72 -20.21
N GLY A 944 -16.52 -1.09 -20.34
CA GLY A 944 -17.57 -1.55 -21.25
C GLY A 944 -17.16 -1.44 -22.71
N ASP A 945 -16.51 -0.35 -23.09
CA ASP A 945 -15.96 -0.15 -24.44
C ASP A 945 -14.89 -1.19 -24.76
N LYS A 946 -13.99 -1.49 -23.80
CA LYS A 946 -12.99 -2.54 -23.98
C LYS A 946 -13.61 -3.92 -24.17
N ILE A 947 -14.68 -4.22 -23.44
CA ILE A 947 -15.45 -5.47 -23.61
C ILE A 947 -16.09 -5.50 -25.00
N ASN A 948 -16.71 -4.41 -25.45
CA ASN A 948 -17.26 -4.31 -26.82
C ASN A 948 -16.19 -4.54 -27.89
N ASP A 949 -15.01 -3.95 -27.73
CA ASP A 949 -13.90 -4.13 -28.66
C ASP A 949 -13.35 -5.56 -28.63
N SER A 950 -13.33 -6.20 -27.46
CA SER A 950 -12.95 -7.62 -27.35
C SER A 950 -13.93 -8.54 -28.07
N GLN A 951 -15.23 -8.21 -28.04
CA GLN A 951 -16.27 -8.96 -28.75
C GLN A 951 -16.19 -8.79 -30.27
N LYS A 952 -15.77 -7.60 -30.77
CA LYS A 952 -15.60 -7.38 -32.23
C LYS A 952 -14.41 -8.14 -32.83
N LYS A 953 -13.42 -8.51 -32.01
CA LYS A 953 -12.22 -9.24 -32.45
C LYS A 953 -12.44 -10.75 -32.57
N THR A 954 -13.60 -11.25 -32.15
CA THR A 954 -14.05 -12.66 -32.17
C THR A 954 -15.29 -12.81 -33.03
#